data_AF-A0A3D4H1H6-F1
#
_entry.id   AF-A0A3D4H1H6-F1
#
_cell.length_a   1.000
_cell.length_b   1.000
_cell.length_c   1.000
_cell.angle_alpha   90.00
_cell.angle_beta   90.00
_cell.angle_gamma   90.00
#
_symmetry.space_group_name_H-M   'P 1'
#
loop_
_entity.id
_entity.type
_entity.pdbx_description
1 polymer ?
#
loop_
_entity_poly.entity_id
_entity_poly.type
_entity_poly.pdbx_seq_one_letter_code
_entity_poly.pdbx_strand_id
1 'polypeptide(L)'
;MKATWIPSGHILGAASIYLESKQESLLVTGDVSVSNQQTILGMVVPQCRPDAMIMESTYGNRQHADREQQETGLAHRVAEVIEEGGKVLIPAFAVGRAQEVILILSQAMRKKQIPAFNVFVDGMVRSVNTAYAAFPDDLAPPFRRRVLKGEDPFYSETVVPVSVPGERDQVLSGDPCCIVASSGMLIGGASSYYAEKMAPDGENLIAITGYQDEEAPGRALLDLAQASDTTDRVLMLNGNPVPVACRVETYSLSAHADAGELVSLVKRLGAQSVHLVHGDDEARSALASELDIHLSRGVHLPVNGTAQIIETEGKPARGYGRLVQVGGISKGRDPDESGLEEIRAHLLEMGLKGPLRVQELAEIWYGTDRMADCDLEGFRELVKERAVFEADRGRPYLYHPAPEQDRASSGIMEVNAARSVIQDAFPSEAGLFRVSAHVAEMAFELAFHFPDVIEEGYAEELAALEEKTGWTIRIRLTPHQGRLAEVALEVLPDSVRVLKTPALRLEKREVVVEFEGELPEEVEAAAIAQFKGRTGFGLTLSRPGSVRQKAPGSSVSGWEINRAYAEIRETLREEPHVPYRMGNKVDESGDYIEVAYISPVVGEQYQSVLDEVSTRIGWPIRVRDSANQELIAQEARRITPVDCIGRTPKIFLAEKRIVVPVDRLPDGELGEELSQEFQEKTGFRITWELPKGS
;
A
#
# COMPACT_ATOMS: atom_id res chain seq x y z
N MET A 1 -19.72 -14.52 -33.24
CA MET A 1 -19.40 -14.50 -31.81
C MET A 1 -17.92 -14.21 -31.68
N LYS A 2 -17.52 -13.27 -30.82
CA LYS A 2 -16.14 -12.89 -30.55
C LYS A 2 -15.86 -13.13 -29.07
N ALA A 3 -14.66 -13.58 -28.75
CA ALA A 3 -14.19 -13.81 -27.39
C ALA A 3 -12.98 -12.91 -27.13
N THR A 4 -12.97 -12.25 -25.98
CA THR A 4 -11.86 -11.38 -25.54
C THR A 4 -11.39 -11.86 -24.17
N TRP A 5 -10.10 -12.20 -24.06
CA TRP A 5 -9.46 -12.55 -22.79
C TRP A 5 -8.97 -11.28 -22.09
N ILE A 6 -9.24 -11.18 -20.79
CA ILE A 6 -8.98 -9.99 -19.98
C ILE A 6 -8.25 -10.46 -18.72
N PRO A 7 -7.04 -9.97 -18.40
CA PRO A 7 -6.35 -10.35 -17.17
C PRO A 7 -7.24 -10.14 -15.93
N SER A 8 -7.44 -11.19 -15.13
CA SER A 8 -8.33 -11.12 -13.95
C SER A 8 -7.60 -10.71 -12.67
N GLY A 9 -6.27 -10.55 -12.72
CA GLY A 9 -5.46 -10.09 -11.58
C GLY A 9 -5.34 -11.10 -10.43
N HIS A 10 -5.89 -12.32 -10.56
CA HIS A 10 -5.88 -13.33 -9.50
C HIS A 10 -4.54 -14.07 -9.36
N ILE A 11 -4.06 -14.71 -10.44
CA ILE A 11 -2.74 -15.34 -10.53
C ILE A 11 -2.15 -15.11 -11.92
N LEU A 12 -0.87 -15.43 -12.11
CA LEU A 12 -0.21 -15.30 -13.41
C LEU A 12 -0.99 -16.08 -14.49
N GLY A 13 -1.37 -15.39 -15.57
CA GLY A 13 -2.14 -15.97 -16.67
C GLY A 13 -3.64 -16.15 -16.39
N ALA A 14 -4.15 -15.76 -15.21
CA ALA A 14 -5.58 -15.78 -14.93
C ALA A 14 -6.31 -14.74 -15.79
N ALA A 15 -7.42 -15.14 -16.38
CA ALA A 15 -8.17 -14.30 -17.31
C ALA A 15 -9.69 -14.47 -17.16
N SER A 16 -10.38 -13.34 -17.13
CA SER A 16 -11.80 -13.26 -17.45
C SER A 16 -12.00 -13.42 -18.96
N ILE A 17 -13.14 -13.93 -19.38
CA ILE A 17 -13.53 -14.02 -20.79
C ILE A 17 -14.82 -13.23 -21.05
N TYR A 18 -14.74 -12.27 -21.98
CA TYR A 18 -15.89 -11.53 -22.48
C TYR A 18 -16.30 -12.08 -23.84
N LEU A 19 -17.53 -12.60 -23.92
CA LEU A 19 -18.14 -13.15 -25.11
C LEU A 19 -19.15 -12.15 -25.66
N GLU A 20 -19.05 -11.82 -26.95
CA GLU A 20 -19.98 -10.89 -27.61
C GLU A 20 -20.52 -11.47 -28.93
N SER A 21 -21.83 -11.35 -29.10
CA SER A 21 -22.55 -11.59 -30.35
C SER A 21 -23.02 -10.24 -30.93
N LYS A 22 -23.85 -10.25 -31.98
CA LYS A 22 -24.44 -9.00 -32.50
C LYS A 22 -25.39 -8.34 -31.50
N GLN A 23 -26.04 -9.12 -30.64
CA GLN A 23 -27.16 -8.66 -29.79
C GLN A 23 -26.97 -8.99 -28.30
N GLU A 24 -25.91 -9.73 -27.96
CA GLU A 24 -25.78 -10.32 -26.62
C GLU A 24 -24.32 -10.28 -26.18
N SER A 25 -24.12 -10.12 -24.88
CA SER A 25 -22.81 -10.14 -24.27
C SER A 25 -22.79 -10.80 -22.90
N LEU A 26 -21.76 -11.59 -22.66
CA LEU A 26 -21.54 -12.35 -21.42
C LEU A 26 -20.12 -12.13 -20.93
N LEU A 27 -19.96 -11.76 -19.66
CA LEU A 27 -18.66 -11.75 -18.99
C LEU A 27 -18.60 -12.93 -18.02
N VAL A 28 -17.58 -13.78 -18.16
CA VAL A 28 -17.24 -14.80 -17.15
C VAL A 28 -15.94 -14.37 -16.49
N THR A 29 -15.97 -14.10 -15.18
CA THR A 29 -14.79 -13.56 -14.48
C THR A 29 -13.73 -14.61 -14.20
N GLY A 30 -14.16 -15.86 -13.92
CA GLY A 30 -13.32 -16.77 -13.13
C GLY A 30 -13.00 -16.16 -11.77
N ASP A 31 -11.85 -16.53 -11.21
CA ASP A 31 -11.33 -15.88 -10.01
C ASP A 31 -10.69 -14.53 -10.37
N VAL A 32 -11.02 -13.51 -9.60
CA VAL A 32 -10.69 -12.10 -9.86
C VAL A 32 -10.07 -11.44 -8.64
N SER A 33 -9.05 -10.63 -8.86
CA SER A 33 -8.57 -9.65 -7.89
C SER A 33 -8.46 -8.29 -8.57
N VAL A 34 -9.05 -7.25 -7.98
CA VAL A 34 -8.90 -5.87 -8.46
C VAL A 34 -7.73 -5.14 -7.80
N SER A 35 -7.23 -5.70 -6.70
CA SER A 35 -6.11 -5.17 -5.93
C SER A 35 -4.77 -5.63 -6.51
N ASN A 36 -3.77 -4.75 -6.49
CA ASN A 36 -2.42 -5.11 -6.91
C ASN A 36 -1.79 -6.11 -5.95
N GLN A 37 -1.08 -7.07 -6.51
CA GLN A 37 -0.29 -8.05 -5.78
C GLN A 37 1.20 -7.75 -5.96
N GLN A 38 2.06 -8.42 -5.20
CA GLN A 38 3.51 -8.23 -5.31
C GLN A 38 4.04 -8.76 -6.65
N THR A 39 3.42 -9.83 -7.16
CA THR A 39 3.82 -10.52 -8.40
C THR A 39 3.15 -9.99 -9.65
N ILE A 40 1.86 -9.67 -9.59
CA ILE A 40 1.02 -9.27 -10.73
C ILE A 40 0.15 -8.07 -10.37
N LEU A 41 -0.30 -7.33 -11.38
CA LEU A 41 -1.25 -6.24 -11.19
C LEU A 41 -2.68 -6.76 -11.03
N GLY A 42 -3.50 -6.01 -10.32
CA GLY A 42 -4.94 -6.28 -10.22
C GLY A 42 -5.64 -6.07 -11.55
N MET A 43 -6.85 -6.62 -11.67
CA MET A 43 -7.69 -6.48 -12.85
C MET A 43 -7.97 -5.00 -13.14
N VAL A 44 -7.56 -4.56 -14.32
CA VAL A 44 -8.04 -3.30 -14.88
C VAL A 44 -9.47 -3.52 -15.33
N VAL A 45 -10.41 -2.80 -14.72
CA VAL A 45 -11.85 -2.95 -15.04
C VAL A 45 -12.06 -2.79 -16.55
N PRO A 46 -12.59 -3.82 -17.23
CA PRO A 46 -12.70 -3.81 -18.67
C PRO A 46 -13.74 -2.79 -19.13
N GLN A 47 -13.48 -2.15 -20.26
CA GLN A 47 -14.44 -1.25 -20.89
C GLN A 47 -15.50 -2.06 -21.65
N CYS A 48 -16.39 -2.70 -20.92
CA CYS A 48 -17.52 -3.45 -21.46
C CYS A 48 -18.75 -3.33 -20.55
N ARG A 49 -19.93 -3.54 -21.13
CA ARG A 49 -21.19 -3.60 -20.40
C ARG A 49 -21.92 -4.91 -20.71
N PRO A 50 -21.69 -5.98 -19.93
CA PRO A 50 -22.28 -7.29 -20.21
C PRO A 50 -23.80 -7.30 -19.94
N ASP A 51 -24.55 -8.05 -20.74
CA ASP A 51 -25.97 -8.33 -20.48
C ASP A 51 -26.12 -9.31 -19.30
N ALA A 52 -25.21 -10.27 -19.21
CA ALA A 52 -25.07 -11.16 -18.07
C ALA A 52 -23.61 -11.31 -17.65
N MET A 53 -23.39 -11.45 -16.36
CA MET A 53 -22.08 -11.69 -15.78
C MET A 53 -22.11 -12.95 -14.93
N ILE A 54 -21.19 -13.89 -15.15
CA ILE A 54 -20.94 -15.03 -14.27
C ILE A 54 -19.74 -14.68 -13.43
N MET A 55 -19.94 -14.55 -12.12
CA MET A 55 -18.93 -14.01 -11.19
C MET A 55 -18.67 -14.95 -10.01
N GLU A 56 -17.42 -15.04 -9.56
CA GLU A 56 -17.08 -15.74 -8.33
C GLU A 56 -17.74 -15.12 -7.09
N SER A 57 -17.77 -15.87 -5.99
CA SER A 57 -18.35 -15.44 -4.71
C SER A 57 -17.57 -15.95 -3.51
N THR A 58 -16.28 -16.28 -3.68
CA THR A 58 -15.42 -16.91 -2.67
C THR A 58 -15.40 -16.14 -1.35
N TYR A 59 -15.40 -14.80 -1.41
CA TYR A 59 -15.41 -13.91 -0.24
C TYR A 59 -16.68 -13.04 -0.18
N GLY A 60 -17.80 -13.52 -0.72
CA GLY A 60 -19.05 -12.76 -0.82
C GLY A 60 -19.68 -12.31 0.51
N ASN A 61 -19.28 -12.91 1.64
CA ASN A 61 -19.71 -12.56 3.00
C ASN A 61 -18.60 -11.90 3.85
N ARG A 62 -17.46 -11.54 3.25
CA ARG A 62 -16.29 -11.06 3.99
C ARG A 62 -15.74 -9.78 3.37
N GLN A 63 -15.15 -8.95 4.21
CA GLN A 63 -14.29 -7.82 3.82
C GLN A 63 -12.85 -8.20 4.15
N HIS A 64 -11.90 -7.81 3.30
CA HIS A 64 -10.49 -8.06 3.62
C HIS A 64 -10.04 -7.19 4.80
N ALA A 65 -9.21 -7.78 5.67
CA ALA A 65 -8.40 -6.98 6.58
C ALA A 65 -7.40 -6.15 5.76
N ASP A 66 -6.85 -5.09 6.36
CA ASP A 66 -5.83 -4.29 5.71
C ASP A 66 -4.65 -5.18 5.27
N ARG A 67 -4.45 -5.28 3.96
CA ARG A 67 -3.42 -6.16 3.37
C ARG A 67 -2.04 -5.77 3.85
N GLU A 68 -1.73 -4.48 3.97
CA GLU A 68 -0.43 -4.02 4.46
C GLU A 68 -0.20 -4.46 5.91
N GLN A 69 -1.25 -4.43 6.73
CA GLN A 69 -1.20 -4.94 8.10
C GLN A 69 -0.99 -6.46 8.13
N GLN A 70 -1.64 -7.24 7.25
CA GLN A 70 -1.46 -8.69 7.17
C GLN A 70 -0.06 -9.07 6.67
N GLU A 71 0.46 -8.38 5.65
CA GLU A 71 1.82 -8.59 5.14
C GLU A 71 2.88 -8.26 6.19
N THR A 72 2.72 -7.13 6.87
CA THR A 72 3.61 -6.69 7.96
C THR A 72 3.53 -7.63 9.15
N GLY A 73 2.32 -8.04 9.55
CA GLY A 73 2.08 -8.99 10.64
C GLY A 73 2.75 -10.34 10.38
N LEU A 74 2.58 -10.91 9.18
CA LEU A 74 3.25 -12.15 8.79
C LEU A 74 4.76 -11.99 8.87
N ALA A 75 5.32 -10.94 8.25
CA ALA A 75 6.76 -10.72 8.20
C ALA A 75 7.38 -10.61 9.60
N HIS A 76 6.79 -9.81 10.49
CA HIS A 76 7.26 -9.65 11.86
C HIS A 76 7.13 -10.94 12.66
N ARG A 77 6.02 -11.66 12.53
CA ARG A 77 5.83 -12.91 13.27
C ARG A 77 6.83 -13.98 12.83
N VAL A 78 7.07 -14.12 11.53
CA VAL A 78 8.08 -15.05 11.02
C VAL A 78 9.45 -14.75 11.63
N ALA A 79 9.83 -13.47 11.67
CA ALA A 79 11.10 -13.04 12.25
C ALA A 79 11.19 -13.35 13.74
N GLU A 80 10.14 -13.05 14.51
CA GLU A 80 10.07 -13.32 15.96
C GLU A 80 10.27 -14.80 16.26
N VAL A 81 9.55 -15.70 15.56
CA VAL A 81 9.69 -17.15 15.76
C VAL A 81 11.11 -17.64 15.45
N ILE A 82 11.73 -17.09 14.42
CA ILE A 82 13.11 -17.44 14.04
C ILE A 82 14.12 -16.94 15.08
N GLU A 83 13.94 -15.72 15.61
CA GLU A 83 14.77 -15.17 16.69
C GLU A 83 14.64 -15.95 18.00
N GLU A 84 13.47 -16.52 18.27
CA GLU A 84 13.21 -17.43 19.40
C GLU A 84 13.83 -18.82 19.24
N GLY A 85 14.39 -19.15 18.06
CA GLY A 85 14.99 -20.46 17.77
C GLY A 85 14.07 -21.44 17.05
N GLY A 86 12.82 -21.04 16.78
CA GLY A 86 11.84 -21.86 16.07
C GLY A 86 11.96 -21.80 14.54
N LYS A 87 11.32 -22.75 13.87
CA LYS A 87 11.19 -22.78 12.41
C LYS A 87 9.75 -22.43 12.01
N VAL A 88 9.62 -21.80 10.84
CA VAL A 88 8.30 -21.45 10.30
C VAL A 88 8.03 -22.22 9.02
N LEU A 89 6.87 -22.88 8.95
CA LEU A 89 6.34 -23.47 7.73
C LEU A 89 5.17 -22.63 7.21
N ILE A 90 5.27 -22.21 5.95
CA ILE A 90 4.18 -21.57 5.21
C ILE A 90 3.75 -22.52 4.08
N PRO A 91 2.69 -23.33 4.30
CA PRO A 91 2.11 -24.11 3.23
C PRO A 91 1.43 -23.17 2.22
N ALA A 92 1.81 -23.28 0.95
CA ALA A 92 1.28 -22.42 -0.10
C ALA A 92 1.03 -23.18 -1.41
N PHE A 93 0.06 -22.72 -2.20
CA PHE A 93 -0.11 -23.22 -3.55
C PHE A 93 1.12 -22.90 -4.40
N ALA A 94 1.44 -23.82 -5.32
CA ALA A 94 2.63 -23.70 -6.15
C ALA A 94 2.63 -22.44 -7.03
N VAL A 95 1.44 -21.96 -7.42
CA VAL A 95 1.22 -20.75 -8.22
C VAL A 95 0.46 -19.72 -7.39
N GLY A 96 0.86 -18.45 -7.47
CA GLY A 96 0.25 -17.33 -6.75
C GLY A 96 0.82 -17.16 -5.35
N ARG A 97 0.23 -17.85 -4.36
CA ARG A 97 0.48 -17.57 -2.93
C ARG A 97 1.94 -17.70 -2.51
N ALA A 98 2.63 -18.76 -2.96
CA ALA A 98 4.02 -18.98 -2.57
C ALA A 98 4.92 -17.83 -3.03
N GLN A 99 4.71 -17.37 -4.26
CA GLN A 99 5.46 -16.26 -4.85
C GLN A 99 5.20 -14.94 -4.11
N GLU A 100 3.94 -14.66 -3.74
CA GLU A 100 3.58 -13.49 -2.92
C GLU A 100 4.33 -13.49 -1.59
N VAL A 101 4.28 -14.59 -0.85
CA VAL A 101 4.93 -14.72 0.47
C VAL A 101 6.44 -14.55 0.37
N ILE A 102 7.08 -15.17 -0.63
CA ILE A 102 8.53 -15.02 -0.87
C ILE A 102 8.89 -13.54 -1.05
N LEU A 103 8.08 -12.80 -1.82
CA LEU A 103 8.32 -11.38 -2.08
C LEU A 103 8.06 -10.50 -0.86
N ILE A 104 7.00 -10.77 -0.09
CA ILE A 104 6.69 -10.06 1.16
C ILE A 104 7.89 -10.15 2.12
N LEU A 105 8.36 -11.37 2.41
CA LEU A 105 9.49 -11.60 3.30
C LEU A 105 10.78 -10.95 2.75
N SER A 106 11.06 -11.16 1.46
CA SER A 106 12.25 -10.57 0.80
C SER A 106 12.24 -9.04 0.82
N GLN A 107 11.06 -8.42 0.68
CA GLN A 107 10.94 -6.97 0.70
C GLN A 107 11.10 -6.42 2.12
N ALA A 108 10.49 -7.07 3.13
CA ALA A 108 10.64 -6.71 4.53
C ALA A 108 12.11 -6.79 4.99
N MET A 109 12.81 -7.88 4.63
CA MET A 109 14.25 -8.04 4.89
C MET A 109 15.09 -6.96 4.19
N ARG A 110 14.87 -6.71 2.90
CA ARG A 110 15.62 -5.68 2.14
C ARG A 110 15.39 -4.26 2.69
N LYS A 111 14.18 -3.96 3.15
CA LYS A 111 13.84 -2.69 3.80
C LYS A 111 14.33 -2.60 5.25
N LYS A 112 14.98 -3.66 5.77
CA LYS A 112 15.43 -3.78 7.17
C LYS A 112 14.29 -3.61 8.17
N GLN A 113 13.08 -3.98 7.79
CA GLN A 113 11.91 -4.02 8.70
C GLN A 113 11.98 -5.24 9.61
N ILE A 114 12.58 -6.33 9.11
CA ILE A 114 12.89 -7.54 9.86
C ILE A 114 14.35 -7.96 9.60
N PRO A 115 14.98 -8.70 10.53
CA PRO A 115 16.29 -9.32 10.31
C PRO A 115 16.31 -10.25 9.09
N ALA A 116 17.49 -10.43 8.50
CA ALA A 116 17.67 -11.38 7.41
C ALA A 116 17.78 -12.82 7.95
N PHE A 117 17.05 -13.74 7.33
CA PHE A 117 17.10 -15.18 7.62
C PHE A 117 16.89 -15.99 6.34
N ASN A 118 17.19 -17.28 6.40
CA ASN A 118 17.01 -18.17 5.26
C ASN A 118 15.52 -18.51 5.05
N VAL A 119 15.07 -18.33 3.81
CA VAL A 119 13.76 -18.76 3.31
C VAL A 119 13.98 -19.89 2.31
N PHE A 120 13.64 -21.11 2.69
CA PHE A 120 13.73 -22.29 1.84
C PHE A 120 12.46 -22.46 1.01
N VAL A 121 12.62 -22.70 -0.29
CA VAL A 121 11.51 -22.88 -1.24
C VAL A 121 11.49 -24.32 -1.77
N ASP A 122 10.39 -25.04 -1.54
CA ASP A 122 10.26 -26.45 -1.90
C ASP A 122 8.93 -26.80 -2.60
N GLY A 123 8.92 -27.98 -3.22
CA GLY A 123 7.81 -28.50 -4.01
C GLY A 123 7.72 -27.85 -5.38
N MET A 124 6.51 -27.85 -5.94
CA MET A 124 6.24 -27.32 -7.28
C MET A 124 6.44 -25.81 -7.39
N VAL A 125 6.55 -25.11 -6.24
CA VAL A 125 6.90 -23.69 -6.17
C VAL A 125 8.16 -23.39 -6.98
N ARG A 126 9.17 -24.26 -6.94
CA ARG A 126 10.43 -24.05 -7.68
C ARG A 126 10.22 -23.97 -9.19
N SER A 127 9.52 -24.96 -9.74
CA SER A 127 9.23 -25.02 -11.17
C SER A 127 8.36 -23.85 -11.62
N VAL A 128 7.42 -23.43 -10.77
CA VAL A 128 6.56 -22.27 -11.04
C VAL A 128 7.36 -20.97 -11.00
N ASN A 129 8.28 -20.80 -10.05
CA ASN A 129 9.16 -19.62 -10.00
C ASN A 129 9.93 -19.43 -11.30
N THR A 130 10.43 -20.52 -11.89
CA THR A 130 11.05 -20.49 -13.23
C THR A 130 10.06 -20.10 -14.33
N ALA A 131 8.81 -20.58 -14.28
CA ALA A 131 7.80 -20.27 -15.29
C ALA A 131 7.43 -18.78 -15.32
N TYR A 132 7.38 -18.09 -14.17
CA TYR A 132 7.09 -16.65 -14.11
C TYR A 132 8.06 -15.80 -14.94
N ALA A 133 9.34 -16.18 -15.01
CA ALA A 133 10.34 -15.46 -15.80
C ALA A 133 10.05 -15.50 -17.31
N ALA A 134 9.22 -16.44 -17.79
CA ALA A 134 8.82 -16.52 -19.19
C ALA A 134 7.69 -15.54 -19.57
N PHE A 135 7.06 -14.88 -18.60
CA PHE A 135 5.91 -13.99 -18.83
C PHE A 135 6.13 -12.57 -18.27
N PRO A 136 7.22 -11.87 -18.63
CA PRO A 136 7.58 -10.58 -18.03
C PRO A 136 6.50 -9.49 -18.17
N ASP A 137 5.69 -9.53 -19.22
CA ASP A 137 4.67 -8.52 -19.50
C ASP A 137 3.44 -8.60 -18.59
N ASP A 138 3.21 -9.76 -17.97
CA ASP A 138 2.11 -9.97 -17.03
C ASP A 138 2.51 -9.68 -15.57
N LEU A 139 3.78 -9.35 -15.34
CA LEU A 139 4.35 -9.14 -14.01
C LEU A 139 4.26 -7.68 -13.57
N ALA A 140 4.18 -7.49 -12.24
CA ALA A 140 4.25 -6.17 -11.64
C ALA A 140 5.56 -5.43 -12.04
N PRO A 141 5.55 -4.10 -12.24
CA PRO A 141 6.68 -3.37 -12.81
C PRO A 141 8.05 -3.59 -12.14
N PRO A 142 8.17 -3.65 -10.79
CA PRO A 142 9.44 -3.94 -10.14
C PRO A 142 9.99 -5.31 -10.51
N PHE A 143 9.11 -6.29 -10.67
CA PHE A 143 9.43 -7.68 -10.94
C PHE A 143 9.77 -7.90 -12.42
N ARG A 144 8.98 -7.31 -13.33
CA ARG A 144 9.26 -7.22 -14.76
C ARG A 144 10.67 -6.68 -15.02
N ARG A 145 11.06 -5.58 -14.35
CA ARG A 145 12.40 -4.99 -14.50
C ARG A 145 13.54 -5.94 -14.12
N ARG A 146 13.37 -6.77 -13.07
CA ARG A 146 14.39 -7.75 -12.66
C ARG A 146 14.54 -8.85 -13.70
N VAL A 147 13.42 -9.41 -14.15
CA VAL A 147 13.39 -10.45 -15.20
C VAL A 147 14.05 -9.94 -16.49
N LEU A 148 13.71 -8.72 -16.93
CA LEU A 148 14.29 -8.11 -18.14
C LEU A 148 15.79 -7.80 -18.03
N LYS A 149 16.32 -7.69 -16.80
CA LYS A 149 17.77 -7.55 -16.54
C LYS A 149 18.50 -8.88 -16.46
N GLY A 150 17.78 -10.01 -16.57
CA GLY A 150 18.33 -11.35 -16.38
C GLY A 150 18.59 -11.72 -14.92
N GLU A 151 18.01 -10.99 -13.96
CA GLU A 151 18.07 -11.33 -12.54
C GLU A 151 17.01 -12.39 -12.21
N ASP A 152 17.35 -13.35 -11.33
CA ASP A 152 16.33 -14.24 -10.78
C ASP A 152 15.35 -13.42 -9.93
N PRO A 153 14.04 -13.54 -10.18
CA PRO A 153 13.12 -12.59 -9.59
C PRO A 153 12.65 -13.06 -8.19
N PHE A 154 12.82 -14.35 -7.85
CA PHE A 154 12.40 -14.92 -6.55
C PHE A 154 13.54 -15.37 -5.64
N TYR A 155 14.65 -15.83 -6.21
CA TYR A 155 15.80 -16.33 -5.45
C TYR A 155 16.82 -15.23 -5.18
N SER A 156 17.51 -15.36 -4.05
CA SER A 156 18.52 -14.41 -3.56
C SER A 156 19.48 -15.13 -2.61
N GLU A 157 20.40 -14.41 -1.97
CA GLU A 157 21.25 -14.97 -0.91
C GLU A 157 20.45 -15.51 0.28
N THR A 158 19.29 -14.92 0.57
CA THR A 158 18.41 -15.33 1.68
C THR A 158 17.26 -16.23 1.24
N VAL A 159 16.94 -16.30 -0.06
CA VAL A 159 15.86 -17.16 -0.57
C VAL A 159 16.46 -18.29 -1.41
N VAL A 160 16.41 -19.51 -0.89
CA VAL A 160 17.17 -20.66 -1.41
C VAL A 160 16.22 -21.79 -1.84
N PRO A 161 16.38 -22.36 -3.04
CA PRO A 161 15.62 -23.54 -3.45
C PRO A 161 16.15 -24.82 -2.79
N VAL A 162 15.26 -25.67 -2.28
CA VAL A 162 15.60 -27.04 -1.86
C VAL A 162 15.62 -27.92 -3.10
N SER A 163 16.77 -28.15 -3.72
CA SER A 163 16.85 -28.67 -5.09
C SER A 163 16.36 -30.12 -5.20
N VAL A 164 16.71 -30.95 -4.22
CA VAL A 164 16.34 -32.37 -4.18
C VAL A 164 15.65 -32.77 -2.87
N PRO A 165 14.71 -33.74 -2.89
CA PRO A 165 14.00 -34.16 -1.68
C PRO A 165 14.89 -34.63 -0.52
N GLY A 166 16.11 -35.11 -0.80
CA GLY A 166 17.06 -35.53 0.24
C GLY A 166 17.67 -34.38 1.06
N GLU A 167 17.50 -33.13 0.62
CA GLU A 167 17.98 -31.94 1.36
C GLU A 167 16.99 -31.49 2.44
N ARG A 168 15.75 -32.01 2.45
CA ARG A 168 14.71 -31.59 3.41
C ARG A 168 15.09 -31.86 4.86
N ASP A 169 15.68 -33.02 5.13
CA ASP A 169 16.17 -33.37 6.47
C ASP A 169 17.30 -32.41 6.91
N GLN A 170 18.14 -31.95 5.98
CA GLN A 170 19.20 -30.99 6.28
C GLN A 170 18.60 -29.63 6.65
N VAL A 171 17.60 -29.16 5.92
CA VAL A 171 16.84 -27.93 6.24
C VAL A 171 16.20 -28.03 7.63
N LEU A 172 15.56 -29.16 7.94
CA LEU A 172 14.93 -29.39 9.24
C LEU A 172 15.95 -29.44 10.40
N SER A 173 17.12 -30.03 10.17
CA SER A 173 18.19 -30.15 11.17
C SER A 173 19.07 -28.90 11.32
N GLY A 174 18.94 -27.94 10.40
CA GLY A 174 19.75 -26.72 10.37
C GLY A 174 19.23 -25.60 11.29
N ASP A 175 19.77 -24.41 11.08
CA ASP A 175 19.42 -23.21 11.81
C ASP A 175 17.92 -22.83 11.65
N PRO A 176 17.36 -22.04 12.59
CA PRO A 176 16.03 -21.44 12.47
C PRO A 176 15.82 -20.77 11.10
N CYS A 177 14.73 -21.12 10.43
CA CYS A 177 14.46 -20.68 9.07
C CYS A 177 12.95 -20.67 8.76
N CYS A 178 12.60 -20.03 7.64
CA CYS A 178 11.26 -20.08 7.06
C CYS A 178 11.24 -21.03 5.87
N ILE A 179 10.20 -21.85 5.74
CA ILE A 179 10.03 -22.83 4.67
C ILE A 179 8.71 -22.52 3.95
N VAL A 180 8.79 -22.16 2.66
CA VAL A 180 7.62 -21.97 1.78
C VAL A 180 7.51 -23.18 0.87
N ALA A 181 6.46 -23.98 1.06
CA ALA A 181 6.36 -25.27 0.38
C ALA A 181 4.93 -25.58 -0.11
N SER A 182 4.83 -26.27 -1.24
CA SER A 182 3.57 -26.83 -1.73
C SER A 182 3.28 -28.23 -1.17
N SER A 183 2.04 -28.65 -0.95
CA SER A 183 0.76 -27.99 -1.30
C SER A 183 0.19 -27.05 -0.22
N GLY A 184 -0.67 -26.11 -0.63
CA GLY A 184 -1.21 -25.05 0.24
C GLY A 184 -2.21 -25.49 1.31
N MET A 185 -2.75 -26.71 1.20
CA MET A 185 -3.74 -27.25 2.14
C MET A 185 -3.25 -28.49 2.92
N LEU A 186 -1.95 -28.77 2.88
CA LEU A 186 -1.30 -29.91 3.57
C LEU A 186 -1.80 -31.32 3.15
N ILE A 187 -2.58 -31.43 2.06
CA ILE A 187 -3.07 -32.72 1.52
C ILE A 187 -1.90 -33.68 1.21
N GLY A 188 -0.77 -33.14 0.77
CA GLY A 188 0.43 -33.92 0.49
C GLY A 188 1.57 -33.07 -0.06
N GLY A 189 2.67 -33.73 -0.44
CA GLY A 189 3.84 -33.08 -1.01
C GLY A 189 4.83 -32.57 0.04
N ALA A 190 5.61 -31.56 -0.34
CA ALA A 190 6.69 -31.03 0.50
C ALA A 190 6.17 -30.40 1.79
N SER A 191 5.11 -29.59 1.72
CA SER A 191 4.53 -28.93 2.91
C SER A 191 4.02 -29.91 3.94
N SER A 192 3.31 -30.97 3.50
CA SER A 192 2.80 -32.00 4.40
C SER A 192 3.93 -32.77 5.08
N TYR A 193 5.03 -33.03 4.36
CA TYR A 193 6.24 -33.64 4.94
C TYR A 193 6.88 -32.74 6.01
N TYR A 194 7.05 -31.44 5.75
CA TYR A 194 7.56 -30.52 6.76
C TYR A 194 6.62 -30.40 7.96
N ALA A 195 5.31 -30.31 7.71
CA ALA A 195 4.29 -30.22 8.76
C ALA A 195 4.34 -31.44 9.70
N GLU A 196 4.49 -32.65 9.14
CA GLU A 196 4.63 -33.89 9.92
C GLU A 196 5.83 -33.85 10.89
N LYS A 197 6.92 -33.18 10.51
CA LYS A 197 8.14 -33.06 11.33
C LYS A 197 8.15 -31.87 12.27
N MET A 198 7.49 -30.78 11.90
CA MET A 198 7.52 -29.51 12.63
C MET A 198 6.36 -29.37 13.63
N ALA A 199 5.20 -29.97 13.34
CA ALA A 199 4.01 -29.85 14.19
C ALA A 199 4.18 -30.32 15.65
N PRO A 200 4.98 -31.38 15.95
CA PRO A 200 5.19 -31.84 17.33
C PRO A 200 5.98 -30.89 18.24
N ASP A 201 6.59 -29.84 17.70
CA ASP A 201 7.48 -28.94 18.43
C ASP A 201 6.84 -27.56 18.59
N GLY A 202 6.71 -27.14 19.85
CA GLY A 202 6.03 -25.91 20.26
C GLY A 202 6.75 -24.61 19.90
N GLU A 203 8.05 -24.67 19.63
CA GLU A 203 8.82 -23.51 19.19
C GLU A 203 8.50 -23.14 17.73
N ASN A 204 8.00 -24.10 16.95
CA ASN A 204 7.69 -23.89 15.54
C ASN A 204 6.35 -23.18 15.32
N LEU A 205 6.20 -22.63 14.11
CA LEU A 205 4.97 -22.02 13.62
C LEU A 205 4.58 -22.63 12.28
N ILE A 206 3.30 -22.98 12.12
CA ILE A 206 2.67 -23.22 10.82
C ILE A 206 1.76 -22.04 10.51
N ALA A 207 2.13 -21.20 9.54
CA ALA A 207 1.39 -20.01 9.17
C ALA A 207 0.54 -20.25 7.90
N ILE A 208 -0.77 -20.32 8.07
CA ILE A 208 -1.73 -20.56 6.99
C ILE A 208 -2.07 -19.24 6.30
N THR A 209 -1.78 -19.13 5.01
CA THR A 209 -1.89 -17.87 4.24
C THR A 209 -2.97 -17.87 3.15
N GLY A 210 -3.77 -18.94 3.07
CA GLY A 210 -4.79 -19.12 2.05
C GLY A 210 -5.94 -20.01 2.52
N TYR A 211 -7.02 -20.03 1.72
CA TYR A 211 -8.21 -20.82 1.99
C TYR A 211 -7.89 -22.30 2.21
N GLN A 212 -8.62 -22.91 3.15
CA GLN A 212 -8.52 -24.33 3.51
C GLN A 212 -9.89 -24.97 3.30
N ASP A 213 -9.95 -25.96 2.41
CA ASP A 213 -11.14 -26.77 2.18
C ASP A 213 -11.52 -27.55 3.46
N GLU A 214 -12.82 -27.76 3.70
CA GLU A 214 -13.33 -28.41 4.90
C GLU A 214 -12.77 -29.82 5.12
N GLU A 215 -12.48 -30.54 4.03
CA GLU A 215 -11.95 -31.90 4.09
C GLU A 215 -10.41 -31.94 4.20
N ALA A 216 -9.73 -30.80 4.07
CA ALA A 216 -8.28 -30.76 3.99
C ALA A 216 -7.59 -30.84 5.36
N PRO A 217 -6.39 -31.46 5.46
CA PRO A 217 -5.62 -31.50 6.70
C PRO A 217 -5.30 -30.12 7.27
N GLY A 218 -5.10 -29.11 6.42
CA GLY A 218 -4.89 -27.74 6.87
C GLY A 218 -6.10 -27.12 7.57
N ARG A 219 -7.34 -27.49 7.20
CA ARG A 219 -8.54 -27.09 7.97
C ARG A 219 -8.58 -27.77 9.32
N ALA A 220 -8.36 -29.08 9.37
CA ALA A 220 -8.30 -29.83 10.63
C ALA A 220 -7.22 -29.29 11.58
N LEU A 221 -6.08 -28.85 11.04
CA LEU A 221 -5.04 -28.18 11.83
C LEU A 221 -5.53 -26.86 12.46
N LEU A 222 -6.29 -26.04 11.72
CA LEU A 222 -6.88 -24.80 12.24
C LEU A 222 -7.90 -25.09 13.33
N ASP A 223 -8.75 -26.10 13.15
CA ASP A 223 -9.77 -26.48 14.14
C ASP A 223 -9.11 -26.95 15.44
N LEU A 224 -8.04 -27.75 15.34
CA LEU A 224 -7.23 -28.16 16.50
C LEU A 224 -6.56 -26.97 17.22
N ALA A 225 -6.16 -25.95 16.47
CA ALA A 225 -5.58 -24.74 17.05
C ALA A 225 -6.59 -23.87 17.81
N GLN A 226 -7.87 -23.91 17.40
CA GLN A 226 -8.97 -23.16 18.01
C GLN A 226 -9.67 -23.92 19.15
N ALA A 227 -9.43 -25.23 19.27
CA ALA A 227 -10.03 -26.05 20.31
C ALA A 227 -9.60 -25.58 21.72
N SER A 228 -10.58 -25.40 22.62
CA SER A 228 -10.33 -25.02 24.01
C SER A 228 -9.57 -26.07 24.82
N ASP A 229 -9.63 -27.34 24.38
CA ASP A 229 -8.86 -28.43 24.95
C ASP A 229 -7.52 -28.54 24.21
N THR A 230 -6.42 -28.31 24.93
CA THR A 230 -5.05 -28.33 24.39
C THR A 230 -4.33 -29.64 24.68
N THR A 231 -4.98 -30.58 25.37
CA THR A 231 -4.44 -31.91 25.69
C THR A 231 -4.68 -32.89 24.53
N ASP A 232 -3.65 -33.65 24.13
CA ASP A 232 -3.71 -34.71 23.11
C ASP A 232 -4.22 -34.31 21.71
N ARG A 233 -3.81 -33.12 21.20
CA ARG A 233 -4.09 -32.73 19.81
C ARG A 233 -3.29 -33.59 18.83
N VAL A 234 -4.00 -34.38 18.02
CA VAL A 234 -3.40 -35.25 17.00
C VAL A 234 -4.01 -34.92 15.63
N LEU A 235 -3.15 -34.68 14.65
CA LEU A 235 -3.52 -34.47 13.25
C LEU A 235 -3.05 -35.65 12.39
N MET A 236 -3.89 -36.11 11.46
CA MET A 236 -3.48 -37.11 10.48
C MET A 236 -2.76 -36.43 9.31
N LEU A 237 -1.47 -36.70 9.15
CA LEU A 237 -0.65 -36.22 8.03
C LEU A 237 0.05 -37.40 7.36
N ASN A 238 -0.02 -37.50 6.03
CA ASN A 238 0.57 -38.59 5.25
C ASN A 238 0.20 -40.01 5.75
N GLY A 239 -0.97 -40.16 6.36
CA GLY A 239 -1.44 -41.44 6.96
C GLY A 239 -0.89 -41.72 8.36
N ASN A 240 -0.09 -40.82 8.94
CA ASN A 240 0.49 -40.94 10.27
C ASN A 240 -0.24 -40.02 11.27
N PRO A 241 -0.46 -40.46 12.51
CA PRO A 241 -0.91 -39.58 13.59
C PRO A 241 0.25 -38.71 14.09
N VAL A 242 0.09 -37.39 14.03
CA VAL A 242 1.11 -36.40 14.40
C VAL A 242 0.62 -35.54 15.56
N PRO A 243 1.34 -35.49 16.70
CA PRO A 243 1.03 -34.55 17.78
C PRO A 243 1.16 -33.09 17.30
N VAL A 244 0.22 -32.24 17.66
CA VAL A 244 0.24 -30.80 17.32
C VAL A 244 0.52 -29.97 18.57
N ALA A 245 1.79 -29.58 18.72
CA ALA A 245 2.26 -28.67 19.76
C ALA A 245 2.64 -27.29 19.21
N CYS A 246 2.99 -27.19 17.93
CA CYS A 246 3.40 -25.95 17.29
C CYS A 246 2.32 -24.87 17.34
N ARG A 247 2.76 -23.63 17.18
CA ARG A 247 1.87 -22.49 16.95
C ARG A 247 1.23 -22.63 15.56
N VAL A 248 -0.04 -22.24 15.45
CA VAL A 248 -0.77 -22.21 14.18
C VAL A 248 -1.47 -20.87 14.09
N GLU A 249 -1.19 -20.12 13.03
CA GLU A 249 -1.74 -18.78 12.85
C GLU A 249 -2.21 -18.58 11.41
N THR A 250 -3.19 -17.71 11.22
CA THR A 250 -3.79 -17.41 9.91
C THR A 250 -3.50 -15.98 9.48
N TYR A 251 -3.09 -15.82 8.22
CA TYR A 251 -2.83 -14.53 7.60
C TYR A 251 -3.64 -14.39 6.31
N SER A 252 -4.55 -13.42 6.29
CA SER A 252 -5.50 -13.23 5.20
C SER A 252 -4.85 -12.48 4.04
N LEU A 253 -4.06 -13.18 3.22
CA LEU A 253 -3.38 -12.59 2.06
C LEU A 253 -4.12 -12.80 0.73
N SER A 254 -5.40 -13.21 0.78
CA SER A 254 -6.18 -13.72 -0.37
C SER A 254 -5.97 -12.96 -1.68
N ALA A 255 -5.88 -13.72 -2.78
CA ALA A 255 -5.81 -13.18 -4.14
C ALA A 255 -7.19 -13.08 -4.79
N HIS A 256 -8.27 -13.17 -4.01
CA HIS A 256 -9.64 -12.99 -4.47
C HIS A 256 -10.16 -11.61 -4.06
N ALA A 257 -11.06 -11.05 -4.84
CA ALA A 257 -11.77 -9.84 -4.47
C ALA A 257 -12.73 -10.10 -3.30
N ASP A 258 -12.81 -9.15 -2.36
CA ASP A 258 -13.83 -9.20 -1.30
C ASP A 258 -15.23 -8.78 -1.79
N ALA A 259 -16.23 -8.86 -0.91
CA ALA A 259 -17.60 -8.49 -1.26
C ALA A 259 -17.72 -7.06 -1.81
N GLY A 260 -17.04 -6.09 -1.18
CA GLY A 260 -17.06 -4.69 -1.60
C GLY A 260 -16.41 -4.45 -2.95
N GLU A 261 -15.28 -5.10 -3.20
CA GLU A 261 -14.57 -5.09 -4.47
C GLU A 261 -15.40 -5.71 -5.61
N LEU A 262 -16.05 -6.86 -5.36
CA LEU A 262 -16.94 -7.53 -6.32
C LEU A 262 -18.16 -6.68 -6.65
N VAL A 263 -18.82 -6.08 -5.65
CA VAL A 263 -19.95 -5.16 -5.86
C VAL A 263 -19.52 -3.93 -6.66
N SER A 264 -18.35 -3.36 -6.36
CA SER A 264 -17.77 -2.23 -7.11
C SER A 264 -17.50 -2.60 -8.56
N LEU A 265 -16.97 -3.79 -8.83
CA LEU A 265 -16.72 -4.30 -10.17
C LEU A 265 -18.03 -4.39 -10.97
N VAL A 266 -19.06 -5.03 -10.42
CA VAL A 266 -20.38 -5.16 -11.07
C VAL A 266 -20.97 -3.78 -11.39
N LYS A 267 -20.93 -2.85 -10.43
CA LYS A 267 -21.44 -1.47 -10.61
C LYS A 267 -20.71 -0.73 -11.73
N ARG A 268 -19.38 -0.81 -11.77
CA ARG A 268 -18.57 -0.14 -12.79
C ARG A 268 -18.81 -0.69 -14.19
N LEU A 269 -19.03 -1.99 -14.31
CA LEU A 269 -19.35 -2.63 -15.58
C LEU A 269 -20.80 -2.38 -16.02
N GLY A 270 -21.69 -2.05 -15.09
CA GLY A 270 -23.10 -1.80 -15.38
C GLY A 270 -23.80 -3.03 -15.95
N ALA A 271 -23.43 -4.22 -15.44
CA ALA A 271 -24.04 -5.49 -15.79
C ALA A 271 -25.56 -5.45 -15.56
N GLN A 272 -26.35 -6.08 -16.43
CA GLN A 272 -27.81 -6.08 -16.25
C GLN A 272 -28.25 -7.18 -15.30
N SER A 273 -27.62 -8.35 -15.37
CA SER A 273 -27.82 -9.51 -14.48
C SER A 273 -26.48 -10.11 -14.04
N VAL A 274 -26.47 -10.71 -12.85
CA VAL A 274 -25.29 -11.40 -12.31
C VAL A 274 -25.67 -12.80 -11.85
N HIS A 275 -24.84 -13.79 -12.18
CA HIS A 275 -24.96 -15.18 -11.77
C HIS A 275 -23.78 -15.53 -10.86
N LEU A 276 -24.05 -15.78 -9.58
CA LEU A 276 -23.01 -16.04 -8.58
C LEU A 276 -22.68 -17.53 -8.49
N VAL A 277 -21.40 -17.84 -8.74
CA VAL A 277 -20.80 -19.17 -8.70
C VAL A 277 -19.55 -19.15 -7.81
N HIS A 278 -18.91 -20.31 -7.60
CA HIS A 278 -17.61 -20.41 -6.94
C HIS A 278 -17.57 -19.70 -5.56
N GLY A 279 -18.37 -20.20 -4.63
CA GLY A 279 -18.48 -19.74 -3.24
C GLY A 279 -19.46 -20.65 -2.48
N ASP A 280 -19.38 -20.66 -1.16
CA ASP A 280 -20.35 -21.37 -0.31
C ASP A 280 -21.72 -20.67 -0.31
N ASP A 281 -22.75 -21.35 0.20
CA ASP A 281 -24.12 -20.83 0.15
C ASP A 281 -24.31 -19.55 0.96
N GLU A 282 -23.56 -19.36 2.05
CA GLU A 282 -23.59 -18.13 2.86
C GLU A 282 -22.98 -16.95 2.10
N ALA A 283 -21.79 -17.13 1.53
CA ALA A 283 -21.08 -16.12 0.76
C ALA A 283 -21.88 -15.69 -0.48
N ARG A 284 -22.49 -16.66 -1.18
CA ARG A 284 -23.37 -16.42 -2.33
C ARG A 284 -24.61 -15.62 -1.93
N SER A 285 -25.27 -15.99 -0.83
CA SER A 285 -26.49 -15.33 -0.36
C SER A 285 -26.22 -13.90 0.14
N ALA A 286 -25.12 -13.69 0.85
CA ALA A 286 -24.69 -12.38 1.33
C ALA A 286 -24.42 -11.43 0.15
N LEU A 287 -23.60 -11.87 -0.82
CA LEU A 287 -23.26 -11.06 -1.99
C LEU A 287 -24.47 -10.78 -2.88
N ALA A 288 -25.39 -11.75 -3.02
CA ALA A 288 -26.63 -11.53 -3.75
C ALA A 288 -27.48 -10.40 -3.12
N SER A 289 -27.59 -10.38 -1.79
CA SER A 289 -28.33 -9.35 -1.06
C SER A 289 -27.75 -7.95 -1.28
N GLU A 290 -26.42 -7.84 -1.34
CA GLU A 290 -25.75 -6.55 -1.62
C GLU A 290 -25.91 -6.10 -3.08
N LEU A 291 -25.99 -7.03 -4.03
CA LEU A 291 -26.06 -6.74 -5.46
C LEU A 291 -27.48 -6.46 -5.96
N ASP A 292 -28.50 -7.09 -5.38
CA ASP A 292 -29.88 -7.08 -5.92
C ASP A 292 -30.45 -5.67 -6.05
N ILE A 293 -30.16 -4.78 -5.10
CA ILE A 293 -30.58 -3.38 -5.11
C ILE A 293 -30.00 -2.54 -6.27
N HIS A 294 -29.03 -3.09 -7.02
CA HIS A 294 -28.29 -2.37 -8.05
C HIS A 294 -28.54 -2.87 -9.49
N LEU A 295 -29.23 -4.00 -9.67
CA LEU A 295 -29.30 -4.70 -10.96
C LEU A 295 -30.71 -4.71 -11.55
N SER A 296 -30.83 -4.24 -12.80
CA SER A 296 -32.12 -4.17 -13.50
C SER A 296 -32.75 -5.53 -13.81
N ARG A 297 -31.95 -6.59 -13.89
CA ARG A 297 -32.39 -7.98 -14.15
C ARG A 297 -32.00 -8.95 -13.02
N GLY A 298 -31.69 -8.40 -11.84
CA GLY A 298 -31.48 -9.14 -10.60
C GLY A 298 -30.21 -9.99 -10.53
N VAL A 299 -30.08 -10.68 -9.40
CA VAL A 299 -29.01 -11.65 -9.11
C VAL A 299 -29.56 -13.07 -9.14
N HIS A 300 -28.79 -14.00 -9.68
CA HIS A 300 -29.14 -15.41 -9.83
C HIS A 300 -28.16 -16.28 -9.07
N LEU A 301 -28.68 -17.27 -8.34
CA LEU A 301 -27.90 -18.26 -7.58
C LEU A 301 -28.05 -19.65 -8.24
N PRO A 302 -27.41 -19.90 -9.40
CA PRO A 302 -27.54 -21.17 -10.11
C PRO A 302 -27.02 -22.35 -9.28
N VAL A 303 -27.69 -23.50 -9.38
CA VAL A 303 -27.27 -24.74 -8.70
C VAL A 303 -26.67 -25.69 -9.73
N ASN A 304 -25.72 -26.52 -9.31
CA ASN A 304 -25.09 -27.53 -10.18
C ASN A 304 -26.16 -28.41 -10.85
N GLY A 305 -26.00 -28.64 -12.16
CA GLY A 305 -26.94 -29.41 -12.97
C GLY A 305 -28.16 -28.62 -13.49
N THR A 306 -28.27 -27.33 -13.19
CA THR A 306 -29.32 -26.46 -13.74
C THR A 306 -28.88 -25.74 -15.01
N ALA A 307 -29.84 -25.39 -15.87
CA ALA A 307 -29.62 -24.53 -17.03
C ALA A 307 -30.26 -23.16 -16.78
N GLN A 308 -29.54 -22.08 -17.08
CA GLN A 308 -30.01 -20.71 -16.97
C GLN A 308 -30.20 -20.13 -18.37
N ILE A 309 -31.35 -19.49 -18.60
CA ILE A 309 -31.64 -18.80 -19.86
C ILE A 309 -31.43 -17.30 -19.61
N ILE A 310 -30.48 -16.72 -20.34
CA ILE A 310 -30.19 -15.29 -20.28
C ILE A 310 -31.06 -14.61 -21.34
N GLU A 311 -32.13 -13.95 -20.91
CA GLU A 311 -32.98 -13.17 -21.81
C GLU A 311 -32.32 -11.81 -22.11
N THR A 312 -32.11 -11.51 -23.39
CA THR A 312 -31.56 -10.25 -23.87
C THR A 312 -32.63 -9.44 -24.61
N GLU A 313 -32.57 -8.11 -24.55
CA GLU A 313 -33.57 -7.24 -25.22
C GLU A 313 -33.31 -7.09 -26.74
N GLY A 314 -32.44 -7.92 -27.34
CA GLY A 314 -32.07 -7.83 -28.76
C GLY A 314 -31.39 -6.52 -29.15
N LYS A 315 -31.01 -5.68 -28.18
CA LYS A 315 -30.24 -4.44 -28.39
C LYS A 315 -28.82 -4.81 -28.81
N PRO A 316 -28.20 -4.09 -29.76
CA PRO A 316 -26.85 -4.43 -30.20
C PRO A 316 -25.87 -4.42 -29.04
N ALA A 317 -25.04 -5.46 -28.94
CA ALA A 317 -24.01 -5.53 -27.91
C ALA A 317 -23.10 -4.30 -28.05
N ARG A 318 -22.83 -3.62 -26.93
CA ARG A 318 -22.10 -2.33 -26.94
C ARG A 318 -20.66 -2.47 -27.45
N GLY A 319 -20.13 -3.67 -27.55
CA GLY A 319 -18.79 -3.96 -28.07
C GLY A 319 -17.71 -3.77 -27.02
N TYR A 320 -16.77 -4.72 -26.90
CA TYR A 320 -15.61 -4.54 -26.02
C TYR A 320 -14.75 -3.34 -26.47
N GLY A 321 -14.56 -2.34 -25.60
CA GLY A 321 -13.87 -1.08 -25.91
C GLY A 321 -14.74 0.01 -26.57
N ARG A 322 -15.94 -0.36 -27.05
CA ARG A 322 -16.84 0.56 -27.75
C ARG A 322 -17.75 1.27 -26.76
N LEU A 323 -17.55 2.58 -26.62
CA LEU A 323 -18.33 3.43 -25.72
C LEU A 323 -19.64 3.97 -26.36
N VAL A 324 -19.83 3.83 -27.69
CA VAL A 324 -20.94 4.48 -28.41
C VAL A 324 -21.53 3.65 -29.56
N GLN A 325 -22.86 3.60 -29.67
CA GLN A 325 -23.57 3.37 -30.94
C GLN A 325 -23.73 4.72 -31.65
N VAL A 326 -23.02 4.96 -32.75
CA VAL A 326 -23.22 6.17 -33.55
C VAL A 326 -23.74 5.77 -34.92
N GLY A 327 -24.89 6.30 -35.31
CA GLY A 327 -25.39 6.23 -36.70
C GLY A 327 -24.56 7.06 -37.69
N GLY A 328 -23.27 7.30 -37.38
CA GLY A 328 -22.37 8.25 -38.05
C GLY A 328 -22.79 9.70 -37.89
N ILE A 329 -21.95 10.56 -37.31
CA ILE A 329 -22.22 12.02 -37.28
C ILE A 329 -21.83 12.75 -38.58
N SER A 330 -21.17 12.06 -39.52
CA SER A 330 -20.63 12.65 -40.76
C SER A 330 -21.65 13.36 -41.64
N LYS A 331 -22.94 12.99 -41.54
CA LYS A 331 -24.00 13.40 -42.48
C LYS A 331 -23.61 13.16 -43.95
N GLY A 332 -22.77 12.14 -44.20
CA GLY A 332 -22.28 11.78 -45.54
C GLY A 332 -21.08 12.57 -46.06
N ARG A 333 -20.40 13.36 -45.22
CA ARG A 333 -19.16 14.06 -45.55
C ARG A 333 -17.93 13.24 -45.19
N ASP A 334 -16.85 13.43 -45.95
CA ASP A 334 -15.53 12.96 -45.54
C ASP A 334 -14.98 13.84 -44.40
N PRO A 335 -14.21 13.24 -43.47
CA PRO A 335 -13.68 13.92 -42.31
C PRO A 335 -12.59 14.91 -42.73
N ASP A 336 -12.76 16.15 -42.29
CA ASP A 336 -11.78 17.22 -42.34
C ASP A 336 -11.52 17.75 -40.91
N GLU A 337 -10.80 18.86 -40.78
CA GLU A 337 -10.51 19.46 -39.46
C GLU A 337 -11.78 19.84 -38.68
N SER A 338 -12.81 20.34 -39.39
CA SER A 338 -14.12 20.63 -38.78
C SER A 338 -14.80 19.34 -38.33
N GLY A 339 -14.67 18.27 -39.11
CA GLY A 339 -15.20 16.95 -38.76
C GLY A 339 -14.56 16.37 -37.50
N LEU A 340 -13.24 16.53 -37.31
CA LEU A 340 -12.57 16.11 -36.08
C LEU A 340 -13.09 16.86 -34.85
N GLU A 341 -13.33 18.16 -34.96
CA GLU A 341 -13.93 18.95 -33.86
C GLU A 341 -15.37 18.53 -33.58
N GLU A 342 -16.16 18.19 -34.60
CA GLU A 342 -17.50 17.61 -34.42
C GLU A 342 -17.44 16.27 -33.68
N ILE A 343 -16.48 15.39 -34.00
CA ILE A 343 -16.26 14.12 -33.29
C ILE A 343 -15.87 14.38 -31.84
N ARG A 344 -14.96 15.32 -31.61
CA ARG A 344 -14.50 15.70 -30.28
C ARG A 344 -15.63 16.28 -29.43
N ALA A 345 -16.40 17.23 -29.97
CA ALA A 345 -17.56 17.81 -29.31
C ALA A 345 -18.59 16.73 -28.97
N HIS A 346 -18.88 15.83 -29.92
CA HIS A 346 -19.78 14.70 -29.68
C HIS A 346 -19.29 13.79 -28.55
N LEU A 347 -17.99 13.48 -28.49
CA LEU A 347 -17.41 12.69 -27.40
C LEU A 347 -17.51 13.39 -26.04
N LEU A 348 -17.28 14.70 -26.00
CA LEU A 348 -17.39 15.51 -24.79
C LEU A 348 -18.84 15.63 -24.29
N GLU A 349 -19.80 15.84 -25.19
CA GLU A 349 -21.24 15.83 -24.88
C GLU A 349 -21.67 14.49 -24.27
N MET A 350 -21.10 13.39 -24.75
CA MET A 350 -21.36 12.05 -24.23
C MET A 350 -20.58 11.71 -22.95
N GLY A 351 -19.73 12.61 -22.46
CA GLY A 351 -18.90 12.39 -21.27
C GLY A 351 -17.76 11.38 -21.46
N LEU A 352 -17.35 11.11 -22.70
CA LEU A 352 -16.36 10.10 -23.05
C LEU A 352 -14.98 10.72 -23.22
N LYS A 353 -14.03 10.29 -22.38
CA LYS A 353 -12.67 10.86 -22.31
C LYS A 353 -11.58 9.98 -22.90
N GLY A 354 -11.94 8.84 -23.52
CA GLY A 354 -10.99 7.86 -24.07
C GLY A 354 -10.43 6.87 -23.06
N PRO A 355 -9.39 6.08 -23.43
CA PRO A 355 -8.62 6.13 -24.69
C PRO A 355 -9.31 5.41 -25.88
N LEU A 356 -9.30 6.02 -27.07
CA LEU A 356 -10.00 5.56 -28.28
C LEU A 356 -9.04 5.25 -29.44
N ARG A 357 -9.30 4.21 -30.22
CA ARG A 357 -8.60 3.91 -31.47
C ARG A 357 -9.07 4.85 -32.58
N VAL A 358 -8.22 5.06 -33.58
CA VAL A 358 -8.60 5.74 -34.85
C VAL A 358 -9.82 5.10 -35.48
N GLN A 359 -9.94 3.77 -35.40
CA GLN A 359 -11.10 3.05 -35.91
C GLN A 359 -12.39 3.36 -35.14
N GLU A 360 -12.31 3.62 -33.83
CA GLU A 360 -13.48 4.01 -33.03
C GLU A 360 -13.90 5.45 -33.35
N LEU A 361 -12.93 6.35 -33.57
CA LEU A 361 -13.19 7.72 -34.06
C LEU A 361 -13.80 7.70 -35.47
N ALA A 362 -13.34 6.80 -36.35
CA ALA A 362 -13.89 6.62 -37.69
C ALA A 362 -15.31 6.02 -37.64
N GLU A 363 -15.56 5.06 -36.75
CA GLU A 363 -16.88 4.49 -36.52
C GLU A 363 -17.87 5.54 -35.99
N ILE A 364 -17.41 6.47 -35.14
CA ILE A 364 -18.21 7.63 -34.69
C ILE A 364 -18.56 8.54 -35.87
N TRP A 365 -17.60 8.81 -36.76
CA TRP A 365 -17.81 9.68 -37.92
C TRP A 365 -18.72 9.05 -38.98
N TYR A 366 -18.35 7.87 -39.50
CA TYR A 366 -19.00 7.24 -40.64
C TYR A 366 -20.20 6.37 -40.26
N GLY A 367 -20.27 5.90 -39.02
CA GLY A 367 -21.21 4.87 -38.59
C GLY A 367 -20.73 3.48 -38.99
N THR A 368 -21.18 2.46 -38.25
CA THR A 368 -20.71 1.07 -38.43
C THR A 368 -21.01 0.47 -39.80
N ASP A 369 -22.09 0.92 -40.47
CA ASP A 369 -22.55 0.36 -41.75
C ASP A 369 -21.75 0.87 -42.96
N ARG A 370 -20.94 1.92 -42.78
CA ARG A 370 -20.15 2.57 -43.85
C ARG A 370 -18.64 2.42 -43.68
N MET A 371 -18.19 1.62 -42.72
CA MET A 371 -16.76 1.39 -42.48
C MET A 371 -16.04 0.67 -43.62
N ALA A 372 -16.77 -0.07 -44.48
CA ALA A 372 -16.18 -0.78 -45.61
C ALA A 372 -15.64 0.17 -46.70
N ASP A 373 -16.16 1.39 -46.78
CA ASP A 373 -15.79 2.40 -47.77
C ASP A 373 -14.91 3.52 -47.16
N CYS A 374 -14.45 3.36 -45.91
CA CYS A 374 -13.70 4.36 -45.17
C CYS A 374 -12.20 4.33 -45.52
N ASP A 375 -11.63 5.49 -45.88
CA ASP A 375 -10.18 5.68 -45.94
C ASP A 375 -9.59 5.84 -44.53
N LEU A 376 -9.33 4.71 -43.88
CA LEU A 376 -8.82 4.68 -42.52
C LEU A 376 -7.39 5.22 -42.40
N GLU A 377 -6.57 5.13 -43.46
CA GLU A 377 -5.21 5.67 -43.45
C GLU A 377 -5.21 7.20 -43.58
N GLY A 378 -6.02 7.75 -44.49
CA GLY A 378 -6.22 9.20 -44.58
C GLY A 378 -6.79 9.78 -43.29
N PHE A 379 -7.76 9.10 -42.68
CA PHE A 379 -8.32 9.50 -41.39
C PHE A 379 -7.30 9.44 -40.25
N ARG A 380 -6.43 8.42 -40.22
CA ARG A 380 -5.34 8.31 -39.25
C ARG A 380 -4.35 9.47 -39.35
N GLU A 381 -3.93 9.83 -40.56
CA GLU A 381 -3.00 10.96 -40.75
C GLU A 381 -3.66 12.28 -40.35
N LEU A 382 -4.95 12.48 -40.67
CA LEU A 382 -5.70 13.65 -40.23
C LEU A 382 -5.76 13.79 -38.69
N VAL A 383 -5.97 12.69 -37.97
CA VAL A 383 -5.99 12.68 -36.49
C VAL A 383 -4.60 12.97 -35.90
N LYS A 384 -3.52 12.48 -36.53
CA LYS A 384 -2.15 12.73 -36.05
C LYS A 384 -1.67 14.16 -36.28
N GLU A 385 -2.04 14.76 -37.42
CA GLU A 385 -1.57 16.09 -37.80
C GLU A 385 -2.27 17.23 -37.05
N ARG A 386 -3.39 16.96 -36.38
CA ARG A 386 -4.24 17.98 -35.77
C ARG A 386 -4.32 17.79 -34.26
N ALA A 387 -4.18 18.90 -33.52
CA ALA A 387 -4.22 18.92 -32.05
C ALA A 387 -5.63 18.74 -31.43
N VAL A 388 -6.57 18.15 -32.18
CA VAL A 388 -7.95 17.90 -31.72
C VAL A 388 -8.00 16.66 -30.80
N PHE A 389 -7.07 15.73 -31.00
CA PHE A 389 -6.94 14.52 -30.19
C PHE A 389 -5.51 14.33 -29.70
N GLU A 390 -5.34 13.93 -28.45
CA GLU A 390 -4.04 13.66 -27.83
C GLU A 390 -3.77 12.16 -27.78
N ALA A 391 -2.59 11.70 -28.17
CA ALA A 391 -2.22 10.28 -28.07
C ALA A 391 -2.00 9.84 -26.60
N ASP A 392 -2.46 8.64 -26.24
CA ASP A 392 -2.25 8.02 -24.93
C ASP A 392 -0.75 7.74 -24.68
N ARG A 393 -0.25 8.13 -23.50
CA ARG A 393 1.18 8.08 -23.13
C ARG A 393 1.78 6.67 -23.07
N GLY A 394 0.97 5.66 -22.74
CA GLY A 394 1.42 4.27 -22.68
C GLY A 394 1.11 3.48 -23.95
N ARG A 395 0.16 3.96 -24.75
CA ARG A 395 -0.37 3.29 -25.95
C ARG A 395 -0.56 4.32 -27.08
N PRO A 396 0.50 4.70 -27.81
CA PRO A 396 0.48 5.80 -28.80
C PRO A 396 -0.51 5.65 -29.97
N TYR A 397 -1.12 4.49 -30.11
CA TYR A 397 -2.17 4.17 -31.10
C TYR A 397 -3.59 4.44 -30.58
N LEU A 398 -3.74 4.91 -29.34
CA LEU A 398 -5.00 5.35 -28.74
C LEU A 398 -4.99 6.86 -28.50
N TYR A 399 -6.17 7.47 -28.46
CA TYR A 399 -6.38 8.91 -28.48
C TYR A 399 -7.42 9.36 -27.44
N HIS A 400 -7.23 10.55 -26.91
CA HIS A 400 -8.15 11.25 -26.01
C HIS A 400 -8.64 12.54 -26.68
N PRO A 401 -9.91 12.96 -26.50
CA PRO A 401 -10.34 14.28 -26.94
C PRO A 401 -9.53 15.34 -26.20
N ALA A 402 -8.89 16.26 -26.92
CA ALA A 402 -8.15 17.35 -26.30
C ALA A 402 -9.09 18.23 -25.47
N PRO A 403 -8.69 18.72 -24.28
CA PRO A 403 -9.52 19.62 -23.49
C PRO A 403 -9.82 20.92 -24.24
N GLU A 404 -10.99 21.52 -23.98
CA GLU A 404 -11.38 22.80 -24.60
C GLU A 404 -10.47 23.90 -24.04
N GLN A 405 -9.46 24.30 -24.81
CA GLN A 405 -8.62 25.44 -24.49
C GLN A 405 -8.90 26.54 -25.50
N ASP A 406 -9.41 27.65 -24.97
CA ASP A 406 -9.55 28.94 -25.65
C ASP A 406 -8.32 29.21 -26.52
N ARG A 407 -8.54 29.37 -27.83
CA ARG A 407 -7.53 29.90 -28.74
C ARG A 407 -7.29 31.37 -28.40
N ALA A 408 -6.40 31.64 -27.46
CA ALA A 408 -5.65 32.89 -27.34
C ALA A 408 -4.38 32.67 -26.50
N SER A 409 -3.23 32.75 -27.16
CA SER A 409 -1.87 32.95 -26.62
C SER A 409 -1.71 32.96 -25.08
N SER A 410 -1.08 31.92 -24.52
CA SER A 410 -0.18 32.12 -23.39
C SER A 410 1.03 31.23 -23.63
N GLY A 411 2.24 31.80 -23.62
CA GLY A 411 3.50 31.08 -23.83
C GLY A 411 3.86 30.16 -22.66
N ILE A 412 2.88 29.44 -22.11
CA ILE A 412 3.01 28.59 -20.94
C ILE A 412 2.98 27.14 -21.42
N MET A 413 4.06 26.43 -21.13
CA MET A 413 4.27 25.05 -21.49
C MET A 413 3.28 24.15 -20.75
N GLU A 414 2.78 23.09 -21.39
CA GLU A 414 1.90 22.12 -20.73
C GLU A 414 2.59 21.53 -19.48
N VAL A 415 1.83 21.25 -18.42
CA VAL A 415 2.40 20.94 -17.08
C VAL A 415 3.35 19.74 -17.07
N ASN A 416 3.13 18.71 -17.90
CA ASN A 416 4.03 17.55 -17.93
C ASN A 416 5.24 17.81 -18.83
N ALA A 417 5.09 18.57 -19.91
CA ALA A 417 6.21 19.06 -20.70
C ALA A 417 7.12 19.97 -19.85
N ALA A 418 6.54 20.92 -19.11
CA ALA A 418 7.25 21.78 -18.17
C ALA A 418 7.96 20.95 -17.08
N ARG A 419 7.28 19.95 -16.51
CA ARG A 419 7.86 19.02 -15.54
C ARG A 419 9.07 18.27 -16.09
N SER A 420 8.99 17.75 -17.32
CA SER A 420 10.11 17.04 -17.95
C SER A 420 11.29 17.98 -18.14
N VAL A 421 11.06 19.17 -18.70
CA VAL A 421 12.10 20.17 -18.91
C VAL A 421 12.77 20.57 -17.59
N ILE A 422 12.01 20.74 -16.51
CA ILE A 422 12.54 21.07 -15.18
C ILE A 422 13.32 19.90 -14.58
N GLN A 423 12.85 18.65 -14.75
CA GLN A 423 13.56 17.47 -14.25
C GLN A 423 14.91 17.27 -14.94
N ASP A 424 14.98 17.54 -16.24
CA ASP A 424 16.19 17.35 -17.05
C ASP A 424 17.18 18.52 -16.94
N ALA A 425 16.79 19.64 -16.32
CA ALA A 425 17.59 20.84 -16.25
C ALA A 425 18.70 20.81 -15.20
N PHE A 426 18.57 19.94 -14.18
CA PHE A 426 19.52 19.88 -13.08
C PHE A 426 20.37 18.62 -13.17
N PRO A 427 21.71 18.71 -13.01
CA PRO A 427 22.56 17.53 -12.93
C PRO A 427 22.21 16.70 -11.69
N SER A 428 22.49 15.40 -11.72
CA SER A 428 22.24 14.50 -10.58
C SER A 428 22.92 14.97 -9.28
N GLU A 429 24.04 15.68 -9.40
CA GLU A 429 24.80 16.26 -8.29
C GLU A 429 24.05 17.38 -7.55
N ALA A 430 23.13 18.09 -8.24
CA ALA A 430 22.27 19.09 -7.61
C ALA A 430 21.30 18.45 -6.61
N GLY A 431 21.02 17.15 -6.74
CA GLY A 431 20.22 16.40 -5.77
C GLY A 431 18.72 16.71 -5.83
N LEU A 432 18.19 17.08 -7.00
CA LEU A 432 16.75 17.19 -7.23
C LEU A 432 16.11 15.81 -7.14
N PHE A 433 15.23 15.60 -6.16
CA PHE A 433 14.59 14.29 -5.96
C PHE A 433 13.06 14.35 -6.10
N ARG A 434 12.46 15.54 -6.15
CA ARG A 434 11.01 15.69 -6.33
C ARG A 434 10.67 17.00 -7.04
N VAL A 435 9.70 16.91 -7.96
CA VAL A 435 9.09 18.02 -8.68
C VAL A 435 7.57 17.94 -8.54
N SER A 436 6.97 18.88 -7.83
CA SER A 436 5.52 18.93 -7.56
C SER A 436 4.90 20.09 -8.36
N ALA A 437 3.75 19.88 -8.98
CA ALA A 437 3.04 20.92 -9.74
C ALA A 437 1.82 21.42 -8.98
N HIS A 438 1.69 22.74 -8.84
CA HIS A 438 0.56 23.45 -8.26
C HIS A 438 -0.18 24.18 -9.37
N VAL A 439 -1.03 23.44 -10.10
CA VAL A 439 -1.69 23.92 -11.34
C VAL A 439 -2.53 25.17 -11.11
N ALA A 440 -3.25 25.26 -9.98
CA ALA A 440 -4.07 26.42 -9.62
C ALA A 440 -3.26 27.70 -9.36
N GLU A 441 -2.00 27.55 -8.94
CA GLU A 441 -1.08 28.66 -8.66
C GLU A 441 -0.08 28.90 -9.80
N MET A 442 -0.17 28.10 -10.87
CA MET A 442 0.79 28.10 -11.98
C MET A 442 2.25 28.00 -11.53
N ALA A 443 2.51 27.17 -10.52
CA ALA A 443 3.83 27.04 -9.90
C ALA A 443 4.31 25.59 -9.79
N PHE A 444 5.62 25.39 -9.88
CA PHE A 444 6.31 24.17 -9.51
C PHE A 444 7.02 24.35 -8.17
N GLU A 445 6.96 23.32 -7.32
CA GLU A 445 7.77 23.21 -6.10
C GLU A 445 8.83 22.12 -6.30
N LEU A 446 10.10 22.50 -6.20
CA LEU A 446 11.26 21.62 -6.35
C LEU A 446 11.84 21.28 -4.99
N ALA A 447 12.06 20.00 -4.72
CA ALA A 447 12.74 19.55 -3.51
C ALA A 447 14.12 18.98 -3.86
N PHE A 448 15.15 19.66 -3.36
CA PHE A 448 16.54 19.27 -3.47
C PHE A 448 17.03 18.69 -2.14
N HIS A 449 18.04 17.83 -2.17
CA HIS A 449 18.64 17.28 -0.96
C HIS A 449 19.14 18.37 -0.01
N PHE A 450 19.76 19.43 -0.55
CA PHE A 450 20.31 20.55 0.20
C PHE A 450 19.88 21.88 -0.45
N PRO A 451 18.70 22.44 -0.11
CA PRO A 451 18.15 23.60 -0.81
C PRO A 451 18.99 24.88 -0.66
N ASP A 452 19.73 25.03 0.45
CA ASP A 452 20.48 26.26 0.75
C ASP A 452 21.66 26.52 -0.20
N VAL A 453 22.18 25.47 -0.84
CA VAL A 453 23.26 25.60 -1.83
C VAL A 453 22.72 25.73 -3.27
N ILE A 454 21.40 25.61 -3.45
CA ILE A 454 20.75 25.66 -4.77
C ILE A 454 20.34 27.09 -5.13
N GLU A 455 19.78 27.85 -4.19
CA GLU A 455 19.33 29.22 -4.45
C GLU A 455 20.48 30.12 -4.94
N GLU A 456 21.69 29.96 -4.40
CA GLU A 456 22.87 30.71 -4.86
C GLU A 456 23.59 30.04 -6.05
N GLY A 457 23.52 28.71 -6.17
CA GLY A 457 24.28 27.94 -7.16
C GLY A 457 23.61 27.76 -8.52
N TYR A 458 22.28 27.89 -8.60
CA TYR A 458 21.48 27.61 -9.81
C TYR A 458 20.44 28.70 -10.12
N ALA A 459 20.68 29.94 -9.67
CA ALA A 459 19.73 31.04 -9.83
C ALA A 459 19.43 31.37 -11.30
N GLU A 460 20.43 31.32 -12.17
CA GLU A 460 20.28 31.61 -13.61
C GLU A 460 19.47 30.52 -14.31
N GLU A 461 19.70 29.25 -13.97
CA GLU A 461 18.97 28.10 -14.50
C GLU A 461 17.51 28.10 -14.07
N LEU A 462 17.23 28.43 -12.81
CA LEU A 462 15.86 28.57 -12.30
C LEU A 462 15.11 29.67 -13.06
N ALA A 463 15.71 30.85 -13.24
CA ALA A 463 15.12 31.95 -14.00
C ALA A 463 14.90 31.58 -15.48
N ALA A 464 15.86 30.90 -16.11
CA ALA A 464 15.73 30.41 -17.48
C ALA A 464 14.61 29.36 -17.63
N LEU A 465 14.39 28.53 -16.62
CA LEU A 465 13.28 27.57 -16.59
C LEU A 465 11.93 28.26 -16.43
N GLU A 466 11.83 29.27 -15.57
CA GLU A 466 10.60 30.06 -15.45
C GLU A 466 10.26 30.76 -16.77
N GLU A 467 11.24 31.39 -17.44
CA GLU A 467 11.06 32.03 -18.75
C GLU A 467 10.68 31.03 -19.84
N LYS A 468 11.36 29.87 -19.88
CA LYS A 468 11.16 28.84 -20.89
C LYS A 468 9.83 28.10 -20.73
N THR A 469 9.41 27.85 -19.51
CA THR A 469 8.20 27.07 -19.22
C THR A 469 6.97 27.95 -19.03
N GLY A 470 7.14 29.22 -18.66
CA GLY A 470 6.04 30.11 -18.26
C GLY A 470 5.42 29.74 -16.91
N TRP A 471 6.01 28.81 -16.16
CA TRP A 471 5.60 28.44 -14.80
C TRP A 471 6.50 29.11 -13.78
N THR A 472 5.94 29.53 -12.64
CA THR A 472 6.73 29.99 -11.49
C THR A 472 7.41 28.79 -10.83
N ILE A 473 8.65 28.92 -10.36
CA ILE A 473 9.40 27.85 -9.69
C ILE A 473 9.73 28.26 -8.26
N ARG A 474 9.47 27.36 -7.31
CA ARG A 474 9.75 27.54 -5.88
C ARG A 474 10.62 26.41 -5.38
N ILE A 475 11.56 26.71 -4.49
CA ILE A 475 12.38 25.70 -3.82
C ILE A 475 11.80 25.40 -2.44
N ARG A 476 11.66 24.11 -2.14
CA ARG A 476 11.32 23.65 -0.80
C ARG A 476 12.55 23.74 0.10
N LEU A 477 12.49 24.60 1.11
CA LEU A 477 13.61 24.89 2.03
C LEU A 477 13.89 23.80 3.08
N THR A 478 13.17 22.68 3.07
CA THR A 478 13.40 21.57 4.00
C THR A 478 14.48 20.63 3.45
N PRO A 479 15.67 20.51 4.09
CA PRO A 479 16.72 19.62 3.62
C PRO A 479 16.38 18.15 3.86
N HIS A 480 16.97 17.28 3.05
CA HIS A 480 16.82 15.84 3.20
C HIS A 480 17.70 15.31 4.34
N GLN A 481 17.07 15.01 5.49
CA GLN A 481 17.74 14.63 6.74
C GLN A 481 18.66 13.41 6.60
N GLY A 482 18.23 12.35 5.89
CA GLY A 482 19.07 11.16 5.66
C GLY A 482 20.38 11.47 4.92
N ARG A 483 20.29 12.24 3.82
CA ARG A 483 21.44 12.69 3.04
C ARG A 483 22.36 13.63 3.83
N LEU A 484 21.83 14.47 4.73
CA LEU A 484 22.68 15.28 5.63
C LEU A 484 23.57 14.39 6.51
N ALA A 485 23.02 13.31 7.08
CA ALA A 485 23.79 12.38 7.88
C ALA A 485 24.83 11.61 7.04
N GLU A 486 24.45 11.15 5.85
CA GLU A 486 25.36 10.44 4.94
C GLU A 486 26.54 11.32 4.49
N VAL A 487 26.27 12.56 4.06
CA VAL A 487 27.33 13.49 3.63
C VAL A 487 28.25 13.86 4.79
N ALA A 488 27.74 13.93 6.03
CA ALA A 488 28.56 14.16 7.21
C ALA A 488 29.56 13.02 7.48
N LEU A 489 29.21 11.80 7.08
CA LEU A 489 30.09 10.63 7.15
C LEU A 489 31.04 10.57 5.96
N GLU A 490 30.57 10.90 4.75
CA GLU A 490 31.38 10.91 3.52
C GLU A 490 32.58 11.87 3.56
N VAL A 491 32.47 13.00 4.26
CA VAL A 491 33.56 13.98 4.37
C VAL A 491 34.63 13.60 5.40
N LEU A 492 34.38 12.56 6.21
CA LEU A 492 35.33 12.08 7.20
C LEU A 492 36.23 11.00 6.59
N PRO A 493 37.53 10.96 6.97
CA PRO A 493 38.42 9.92 6.48
C PRO A 493 38.08 8.56 7.10
N ASP A 494 38.32 7.48 6.35
CA ASP A 494 38.07 6.08 6.79
C ASP A 494 38.83 5.69 8.07
N SER A 495 39.88 6.44 8.42
CA SER A 495 40.65 6.24 9.66
C SER A 495 39.89 6.63 10.92
N VAL A 496 38.76 7.34 10.79
CA VAL A 496 37.93 7.80 11.90
C VAL A 496 36.77 6.84 12.14
N ARG A 497 36.68 6.32 13.37
CA ARG A 497 35.57 5.46 13.76
C ARG A 497 34.43 6.28 14.33
N VAL A 498 33.32 6.37 13.61
CA VAL A 498 32.11 7.06 14.09
C VAL A 498 31.40 6.18 15.13
N LEU A 499 31.05 6.77 16.27
CA LEU A 499 30.52 6.04 17.43
C LEU A 499 29.00 5.93 17.44
N LYS A 500 28.31 6.93 16.88
CA LYS A 500 26.84 7.02 16.84
C LYS A 500 26.39 7.66 15.54
N THR A 501 25.12 7.44 15.18
CA THR A 501 24.47 8.13 14.06
C THR A 501 24.62 9.65 14.23
N PRO A 502 24.99 10.41 13.17
CA PRO A 502 25.11 11.87 13.23
C PRO A 502 23.85 12.52 13.79
N ALA A 503 24.02 13.40 14.78
CA ALA A 503 22.92 14.12 15.40
C ALA A 503 22.58 15.37 14.57
N LEU A 504 21.37 15.43 14.03
CA LEU A 504 20.90 16.52 13.19
C LEU A 504 20.21 17.60 14.05
N ARG A 505 20.72 18.83 14.04
CA ARG A 505 20.13 20.00 14.70
C ARG A 505 19.65 20.99 13.66
N LEU A 506 18.48 20.72 13.10
CA LEU A 506 17.94 21.47 11.95
C LEU A 506 17.73 22.96 12.27
N GLU A 507 17.22 23.28 13.47
CA GLU A 507 17.01 24.67 13.90
C GLU A 507 18.32 25.48 14.02
N LYS A 508 19.41 24.82 14.38
CA LYS A 508 20.75 25.44 14.48
C LYS A 508 21.56 25.33 13.19
N ARG A 509 20.99 24.70 12.15
CA ARG A 509 21.66 24.39 10.88
C ARG A 509 23.00 23.68 11.08
N GLU A 510 23.03 22.69 11.98
CA GLU A 510 24.25 22.01 12.44
C GLU A 510 24.06 20.49 12.45
N VAL A 511 25.08 19.74 12.02
CA VAL A 511 25.19 18.28 12.17
C VAL A 511 26.37 17.97 13.08
N VAL A 512 26.15 17.11 14.08
CA VAL A 512 27.18 16.72 15.05
C VAL A 512 27.55 15.26 14.86
N VAL A 513 28.85 14.99 14.65
CA VAL A 513 29.39 13.63 14.54
C VAL A 513 30.30 13.35 15.72
N GLU A 514 30.02 12.26 16.43
CA GLU A 514 30.84 11.78 17.55
C GLU A 514 31.75 10.65 17.04
N PHE A 515 33.06 10.80 17.25
CA PHE A 515 34.06 9.92 16.65
C PHE A 515 35.22 9.57 17.57
N GLU A 516 35.84 8.41 17.34
CA GLU A 516 37.02 7.91 18.01
C GLU A 516 38.20 7.81 17.03
N GLY A 517 39.39 8.24 17.47
CA GLY A 517 40.62 8.27 16.68
C GLY A 517 41.29 9.64 16.64
N GLU A 518 42.52 9.68 16.12
CA GLU A 518 43.23 10.94 15.84
C GLU A 518 42.77 11.50 14.49
N LEU A 519 42.42 12.79 14.48
CA LEU A 519 42.05 13.53 13.28
C LEU A 519 42.90 14.81 13.28
N PRO A 520 43.85 14.97 12.35
CA PRO A 520 44.66 16.17 12.25
C PRO A 520 43.79 17.41 12.01
N GLU A 521 44.14 18.55 12.63
CA GLU A 521 43.34 19.79 12.55
C GLU A 521 43.09 20.26 11.11
N GLU A 522 44.06 20.07 10.21
CA GLU A 522 43.91 20.41 8.79
C GLU A 522 42.85 19.56 8.08
N VAL A 523 42.76 18.28 8.43
CA VAL A 523 41.77 17.34 7.86
C VAL A 523 40.39 17.60 8.45
N GLU A 524 40.31 17.90 9.75
CA GLU A 524 39.08 18.32 10.43
C GLU A 524 38.52 19.61 9.81
N ALA A 525 39.35 20.64 9.63
CA ALA A 525 38.95 21.89 8.99
C ALA A 525 38.49 21.68 7.54
N ALA A 526 39.17 20.81 6.79
CA ALA A 526 38.79 20.46 5.42
C ALA A 526 37.43 19.75 5.36
N ALA A 527 37.18 18.78 6.25
CA ALA A 527 35.90 18.06 6.31
C ALA A 527 34.74 19.00 6.66
N ILE A 528 34.94 19.92 7.61
CA ILE A 528 33.94 20.93 8.00
C ILE A 528 33.64 21.88 6.83
N ALA A 529 34.68 22.37 6.14
CA ALA A 529 34.51 23.24 4.98
C ALA A 529 33.81 22.53 3.82
N GLN A 530 34.19 21.27 3.54
CA GLN A 530 33.58 20.46 2.48
C GLN A 530 32.11 20.15 2.77
N PHE A 531 31.77 19.81 4.02
CA PHE A 531 30.39 19.58 4.43
C PHE A 531 29.54 20.83 4.29
N LYS A 532 30.04 21.98 4.77
CA LYS A 532 29.35 23.27 4.65
C LYS A 532 29.15 23.67 3.20
N GLY A 533 30.16 23.47 2.35
CA GLY A 533 30.05 23.76 0.91
C GLY A 533 29.04 22.86 0.18
N ARG A 534 28.91 21.58 0.57
CA ARG A 534 27.98 20.64 -0.08
C ARG A 534 26.54 20.76 0.41
N THR A 535 26.34 21.20 1.65
CA THR A 535 25.02 21.08 2.31
C THR A 535 24.44 22.41 2.79
N GLY A 536 25.26 23.45 2.95
CA GLY A 536 24.87 24.70 3.61
C GLY A 536 24.73 24.57 5.14
N PHE A 537 24.98 23.39 5.71
CA PHE A 537 24.92 23.12 7.16
C PHE A 537 26.33 23.13 7.77
N GLY A 538 26.43 23.52 9.04
CA GLY A 538 27.67 23.37 9.81
C GLY A 538 27.90 21.91 10.21
N LEU A 539 29.16 21.47 10.22
CA LEU A 539 29.59 20.19 10.80
C LEU A 539 30.37 20.44 12.07
N THR A 540 30.00 19.74 13.14
CA THR A 540 30.70 19.77 14.42
C THR A 540 31.17 18.38 14.75
N LEU A 541 32.49 18.20 14.88
CA LEU A 541 33.10 16.94 15.23
C LEU A 541 33.44 16.93 16.73
N SER A 542 33.11 15.84 17.41
CA SER A 542 33.33 15.70 18.85
C SER A 542 33.94 14.35 19.21
N ARG A 543 34.85 14.33 20.20
CA ARG A 543 35.50 13.11 20.70
C ARG A 543 34.81 12.61 21.97
N PRO A 544 34.71 11.29 22.20
CA PRO A 544 34.16 10.75 23.44
C PRO A 544 34.99 11.24 24.63
N GLY A 545 34.33 11.85 25.61
CA GLY A 545 34.99 12.38 26.80
C GLY A 545 35.56 13.80 26.67
N SER A 546 35.40 14.49 25.52
CA SER A 546 35.52 15.96 25.53
C SER A 546 34.34 16.50 26.33
N VAL A 547 34.59 16.81 27.60
CA VAL A 547 33.65 17.52 28.46
C VAL A 547 33.17 18.72 27.65
N ARG A 548 31.88 18.72 27.29
CA ARG A 548 31.22 19.95 26.87
C ARG A 548 31.55 20.97 27.94
N GLN A 549 32.29 22.03 27.60
CA GLN A 549 32.08 23.27 28.29
C GLN A 549 30.59 23.58 28.10
N LYS A 550 29.82 23.29 29.15
CA LYS A 550 28.45 23.78 29.29
C LYS A 550 28.53 25.27 29.00
N ALA A 551 27.68 25.76 28.10
CA ALA A 551 27.26 27.14 28.19
C ALA A 551 26.92 27.38 29.67
N PRO A 552 27.47 28.43 30.31
CA PRO A 552 27.36 28.59 31.75
C PRO A 552 25.87 28.64 32.13
N GLY A 553 25.39 27.56 32.78
CA GLY A 553 24.03 27.44 33.29
C GLY A 553 23.19 26.30 32.69
N SER A 554 23.48 25.04 33.02
CA SER A 554 22.41 24.07 33.30
C SER A 554 22.93 23.01 34.26
N SER A 555 22.57 23.11 35.54
CA SER A 555 22.94 22.17 36.58
C SER A 555 21.69 21.39 36.97
N VAL A 556 21.40 20.28 36.29
CA VAL A 556 20.44 19.31 36.82
C VAL A 556 21.25 18.19 37.46
N SER A 557 21.25 18.16 38.80
CA SER A 557 21.89 17.13 39.64
C SER A 557 20.98 15.92 39.85
N GLY A 558 20.26 15.51 38.80
CA GLY A 558 19.27 14.45 38.83
C GLY A 558 19.87 13.05 38.65
N TRP A 559 19.02 12.03 38.78
CA TRP A 559 19.37 10.64 38.50
C TRP A 559 19.83 10.47 37.04
N GLU A 560 20.54 9.37 36.76
CA GLU A 560 20.82 8.98 35.38
C GLU A 560 19.49 8.78 34.61
N ILE A 561 19.43 9.23 33.35
CA ILE A 561 18.17 9.41 32.62
C ILE A 561 17.39 8.11 32.39
N ASN A 562 18.07 6.99 32.14
CA ASN A 562 17.40 5.71 31.94
C ASN A 562 16.87 5.16 33.26
N ARG A 563 17.59 5.38 34.36
CA ARG A 563 17.10 5.09 35.71
C ARG A 563 15.90 5.95 36.08
N ALA A 564 15.90 7.23 35.70
CA ALA A 564 14.76 8.13 35.84
C ALA A 564 13.52 7.61 35.07
N TYR A 565 13.67 7.13 33.84
CA TYR A 565 12.57 6.52 33.09
C TYR A 565 12.02 5.24 33.73
N ALA A 566 12.89 4.37 34.25
CA ALA A 566 12.47 3.16 34.92
C ALA A 566 11.61 3.48 36.15
N GLU A 567 12.02 4.47 36.95
CA GLU A 567 11.29 4.93 38.13
C GLU A 567 9.91 5.53 37.79
N ILE A 568 9.82 6.33 36.72
CA ILE A 568 8.55 6.88 36.24
C ILE A 568 7.60 5.76 35.79
N ARG A 569 8.10 4.75 35.06
CA ARG A 569 7.29 3.59 34.64
C ARG A 569 6.82 2.76 35.83
N GLU A 570 7.68 2.57 36.81
CA GLU A 570 7.34 1.81 38.02
C GLU A 570 6.23 2.51 38.80
N THR A 571 6.37 3.83 39.01
CA THR A 571 5.40 4.61 39.80
C THR A 571 4.02 4.65 39.14
N LEU A 572 3.97 4.74 37.81
CA LEU A 572 2.72 4.83 37.07
C LEU A 572 2.13 3.46 36.69
N ARG A 573 2.78 2.34 37.06
CA ARG A 573 2.39 1.00 36.59
C ARG A 573 0.94 0.63 36.93
N GLU A 574 0.48 1.00 38.12
CA GLU A 574 -0.85 0.64 38.64
C GLU A 574 -1.91 1.71 38.38
N GLU A 575 -1.53 2.82 37.72
CA GLU A 575 -2.47 3.89 37.40
C GLU A 575 -3.39 3.52 36.22
N PRO A 576 -4.67 3.95 36.23
CA PRO A 576 -5.62 3.64 35.16
C PRO A 576 -5.17 4.10 33.76
N HIS A 577 -4.38 5.18 33.70
CA HIS A 577 -3.82 5.69 32.45
C HIS A 577 -2.30 5.77 32.57
N VAL A 578 -1.60 5.12 31.63
CA VAL A 578 -0.14 5.12 31.54
C VAL A 578 0.33 5.91 30.31
N PRO A 579 1.44 6.66 30.42
CA PRO A 579 1.98 7.39 29.28
C PRO A 579 2.51 6.40 28.23
N TYR A 580 2.09 6.56 26.97
CA TYR A 580 2.51 5.66 25.88
C TYR A 580 3.93 5.97 25.38
N ARG A 581 4.48 7.14 25.72
CA ARG A 581 5.83 7.56 25.34
C ARG A 581 6.43 8.50 26.36
N MET A 582 7.75 8.43 26.54
CA MET A 582 8.54 9.40 27.31
C MET A 582 9.79 9.78 26.53
N GLY A 583 10.32 10.97 26.78
CA GLY A 583 11.57 11.40 26.15
C GLY A 583 12.20 12.60 26.85
N ASN A 584 13.52 12.71 26.77
CA ASN A 584 14.26 13.86 27.25
C ASN A 584 14.09 15.00 26.23
N LYS A 585 13.78 16.19 26.74
CA LYS A 585 13.58 17.42 25.99
C LYS A 585 14.38 18.53 26.66
N VAL A 586 14.67 19.58 25.90
CA VAL A 586 15.43 20.74 26.38
C VAL A 586 14.66 21.98 25.96
N ASP A 587 14.38 22.87 26.91
CA ASP A 587 13.78 24.17 26.66
C ASP A 587 14.63 25.31 27.25
N GLU A 588 14.09 26.53 27.27
CA GLU A 588 14.74 27.71 27.86
C GLU A 588 15.01 27.57 29.37
N SER A 589 14.31 26.67 30.07
CA SER A 589 14.47 26.39 31.51
C SER A 589 15.42 25.22 31.80
N GLY A 590 15.86 24.48 30.77
CA GLY A 590 16.83 23.39 30.88
C GLY A 590 16.30 22.03 30.40
N ASP A 591 16.97 20.96 30.82
CA ASP A 591 16.59 19.60 30.44
C ASP A 591 15.38 19.13 31.28
N TYR A 592 14.40 18.50 30.64
CA TYR A 592 13.21 17.94 31.27
C TYR A 592 12.79 16.62 30.63
N ILE A 593 11.99 15.83 31.34
CA ILE A 593 11.36 14.61 30.84
C ILE A 593 9.94 14.95 30.39
N GLU A 594 9.68 14.78 29.10
CA GLU A 594 8.33 14.86 28.56
C GLU A 594 7.65 13.49 28.64
N VAL A 595 6.45 13.43 29.22
CA VAL A 595 5.59 12.25 29.26
C VAL A 595 4.36 12.48 28.36
N ALA A 596 4.04 11.53 27.50
CA ALA A 596 2.96 11.65 26.53
C ALA A 596 1.82 10.69 26.86
N TYR A 597 0.67 11.25 27.21
CA TYR A 597 -0.60 10.56 27.39
C TYR A 597 -1.48 10.70 26.15
N ILE A 598 -2.56 9.91 26.07
CA ILE A 598 -3.54 9.97 24.96
C ILE A 598 -4.03 11.41 24.70
N SER A 599 -4.20 12.21 25.76
CA SER A 599 -4.40 13.65 25.69
C SER A 599 -3.74 14.38 26.85
N PRO A 600 -3.50 15.70 26.73
CA PRO A 600 -2.99 16.52 27.83
C PRO A 600 -3.92 16.50 29.05
N VAL A 601 -5.23 16.46 28.80
CA VAL A 601 -6.26 16.43 29.87
C VAL A 601 -6.11 15.19 30.74
N VAL A 602 -5.81 14.05 30.15
CA VAL A 602 -5.54 12.82 30.91
C VAL A 602 -4.24 12.95 31.68
N GLY A 603 -3.16 13.46 31.05
CA GLY A 603 -1.89 13.62 31.74
C GLY A 603 -1.92 14.63 32.90
N GLU A 604 -2.71 15.70 32.78
CA GLU A 604 -2.93 16.71 33.83
C GLU A 604 -3.51 16.09 35.12
N GLN A 605 -4.29 15.00 35.02
CA GLN A 605 -4.83 14.28 36.18
C GLN A 605 -3.72 13.66 37.05
N TYR A 606 -2.57 13.36 36.45
CA TYR A 606 -1.42 12.75 37.10
C TYR A 606 -0.34 13.77 37.49
N GLN A 607 -0.60 15.08 37.36
CA GLN A 607 0.41 16.10 37.60
C GLN A 607 1.00 16.03 39.03
N SER A 608 0.18 15.74 40.04
CA SER A 608 0.65 15.55 41.43
C SER A 608 1.64 14.39 41.56
N VAL A 609 1.33 13.24 40.95
CA VAL A 609 2.19 12.05 40.96
C VAL A 609 3.49 12.33 40.19
N LEU A 610 3.38 13.00 39.04
CA LEU A 610 4.54 13.40 38.24
C LEU A 610 5.43 14.41 38.97
N ASP A 611 4.87 15.33 39.75
CA ASP A 611 5.63 16.30 40.55
C ASP A 611 6.39 15.63 41.72
N GLU A 612 5.77 14.63 42.37
CA GLU A 612 6.43 13.81 43.39
C GLU A 612 7.61 13.02 42.83
N VAL A 613 7.39 12.34 41.69
CA VAL A 613 8.44 11.57 41.01
C VAL A 613 9.55 12.49 40.49
N SER A 614 9.19 13.64 39.91
CA SER A 614 10.10 14.71 39.46
C SER A 614 11.04 15.15 40.57
N THR A 615 10.48 15.41 41.76
CA THR A 615 11.26 15.78 42.96
C THR A 615 12.20 14.66 43.40
N ARG A 616 11.72 13.40 43.36
CA ARG A 616 12.48 12.22 43.80
C ARG A 616 13.67 11.90 42.89
N ILE A 617 13.48 11.98 41.58
CA ILE A 617 14.51 11.65 40.58
C ILE A 617 15.38 12.88 40.21
N GLY A 618 14.97 14.08 40.62
CA GLY A 618 15.68 15.32 40.32
C GLY A 618 15.63 15.72 38.84
N TRP A 619 14.58 15.35 38.11
CA TRP A 619 14.32 15.76 36.73
C TRP A 619 12.98 16.46 36.66
N PRO A 620 12.88 17.67 36.08
CA PRO A 620 11.58 18.26 35.76
C PRO A 620 10.80 17.33 34.84
N ILE A 621 9.56 17.00 35.18
CA ILE A 621 8.66 16.19 34.34
C ILE A 621 7.52 17.06 33.83
N ARG A 622 7.18 16.94 32.55
CA ARG A 622 6.07 17.69 31.94
C ARG A 622 5.22 16.80 31.05
N VAL A 623 3.92 17.02 31.09
CA VAL A 623 2.96 16.38 30.19
C VAL A 623 3.02 17.05 28.82
N ARG A 624 3.02 16.26 27.75
CA ARG A 624 2.93 16.77 26.38
C ARG A 624 1.60 17.49 26.15
N ASP A 625 1.65 18.64 25.52
CA ASP A 625 0.52 19.55 25.24
C ASP A 625 -0.34 19.17 24.02
N SER A 626 0.12 18.23 23.19
CA SER A 626 -0.63 17.74 22.03
C SER A 626 -1.36 16.41 22.31
N ALA A 627 -2.60 16.28 21.83
CA ALA A 627 -3.36 15.03 21.90
C ALA A 627 -3.01 14.04 20.77
N ASN A 628 -3.04 12.74 21.06
CA ASN A 628 -2.83 11.70 20.06
C ASN A 628 -4.15 11.37 19.34
N GLN A 629 -4.37 12.03 18.19
CA GLN A 629 -5.58 11.89 17.39
C GLN A 629 -5.88 10.44 16.97
N GLU A 630 -4.85 9.65 16.70
CA GLU A 630 -5.00 8.26 16.25
C GLU A 630 -5.56 7.38 17.37
N LEU A 631 -4.97 7.46 18.57
CA LEU A 631 -5.47 6.72 19.74
C LEU A 631 -6.89 7.15 20.15
N ILE A 632 -7.20 8.45 20.03
CA ILE A 632 -8.55 8.98 20.30
C ILE A 632 -9.55 8.45 19.26
N ALA A 633 -9.18 8.38 17.97
CA ALA A 633 -10.02 7.82 16.92
C ALA A 633 -10.26 6.31 17.10
N GLN A 634 -9.21 5.55 17.46
CA GLN A 634 -9.30 4.12 17.73
C GLN A 634 -10.24 3.84 18.90
N GLU A 635 -10.11 4.61 19.98
CA GLU A 635 -10.97 4.46 21.16
C GLU A 635 -12.43 4.80 20.84
N ALA A 636 -12.67 5.81 20.00
CA ALA A 636 -14.01 6.18 19.57
C ALA A 636 -14.66 5.09 18.72
N ARG A 637 -13.88 4.41 17.87
CA ARG A 637 -14.36 3.23 17.12
C ARG A 637 -14.64 2.06 18.04
N ARG A 638 -13.77 1.79 19.01
CA ARG A 638 -13.90 0.69 19.98
C ARG A 638 -15.20 0.79 20.78
N ILE A 639 -15.54 2.00 21.23
CA ILE A 639 -16.69 2.25 22.10
C ILE A 639 -17.99 2.48 21.33
N THR A 640 -17.93 2.73 20.02
CA THR A 640 -19.12 2.84 19.18
C THR A 640 -19.74 1.44 19.01
N PRO A 641 -21.02 1.23 19.36
CA PRO A 641 -21.67 -0.07 19.23
C PRO A 641 -21.62 -0.62 17.80
N VAL A 642 -21.49 -1.94 17.66
CA VAL A 642 -21.31 -2.63 16.36
C VAL A 642 -22.54 -2.47 15.44
N ASP A 643 -23.72 -2.32 16.02
CA ASP A 643 -24.98 -2.04 15.32
C ASP A 643 -25.12 -0.57 14.88
N CYS A 644 -24.24 0.31 15.37
CA CYS A 644 -24.11 1.69 14.95
C CYS A 644 -22.96 1.79 13.92
N ILE A 645 -23.21 1.37 12.68
CA ILE A 645 -22.20 1.35 11.60
C ILE A 645 -21.63 2.76 11.41
N GLY A 646 -20.34 2.94 11.73
CA GLY A 646 -19.67 4.22 11.75
C GLY A 646 -18.80 4.49 10.52
N ARG A 647 -18.87 5.70 9.95
CA ARG A 647 -17.87 6.22 9.00
C ARG A 647 -16.65 6.78 9.75
N THR A 648 -15.63 7.26 9.03
CA THR A 648 -14.41 7.86 9.62
C THR A 648 -14.75 8.97 10.64
N PRO A 649 -14.33 8.84 11.92
CA PRO A 649 -14.54 9.86 12.94
C PRO A 649 -13.88 11.20 12.59
N LYS A 650 -14.52 12.30 12.97
CA LYS A 650 -14.00 13.66 12.82
C LYS A 650 -13.60 14.23 14.18
N ILE A 651 -12.33 14.55 14.36
CA ILE A 651 -11.80 15.09 15.62
C ILE A 651 -11.71 16.61 15.56
N PHE A 652 -12.22 17.28 16.59
CA PHE A 652 -12.15 18.72 16.81
C PHE A 652 -11.30 18.98 18.05
N LEU A 653 -9.99 19.11 17.85
CA LEU A 653 -9.00 19.24 18.93
C LEU A 653 -9.26 20.44 19.85
N ALA A 654 -9.55 21.61 19.27
CA ALA A 654 -9.81 22.84 20.03
C ALA A 654 -11.06 22.72 20.92
N GLU A 655 -12.04 21.91 20.50
CA GLU A 655 -13.30 21.72 21.20
C GLU A 655 -13.29 20.50 22.14
N LYS A 656 -12.17 19.75 22.15
CA LYS A 656 -12.02 18.46 22.85
C LYS A 656 -13.19 17.52 22.55
N ARG A 657 -13.57 17.43 21.27
CA ARG A 657 -14.73 16.65 20.81
C ARG A 657 -14.37 15.78 19.63
N ILE A 658 -14.99 14.62 19.54
CA ILE A 658 -14.99 13.76 18.36
C ILE A 658 -16.44 13.50 17.92
N VAL A 659 -16.66 13.53 16.61
CA VAL A 659 -17.95 13.22 16.00
C VAL A 659 -17.81 11.94 15.20
N VAL A 660 -18.59 10.92 15.53
CA VAL A 660 -18.65 9.65 14.83
C VAL A 660 -19.94 9.63 14.00
N PRO A 661 -19.85 9.73 12.66
CA PRO A 661 -21.03 9.59 11.82
C PRO A 661 -21.51 8.14 11.88
N VAL A 662 -22.77 7.90 12.25
CA VAL A 662 -23.37 6.56 12.39
C VAL A 662 -24.66 6.45 11.60
N ASP A 663 -25.01 5.24 11.17
CA ASP A 663 -26.28 4.98 10.49
C ASP A 663 -27.47 4.88 11.47
N ARG A 664 -27.18 4.62 12.76
CA ARG A 664 -28.13 4.60 13.86
C ARG A 664 -27.49 5.16 15.13
N LEU A 665 -28.24 5.95 15.90
CA LEU A 665 -27.76 6.45 17.19
C LEU A 665 -27.75 5.33 18.23
N PRO A 666 -26.75 5.29 19.13
CA PRO A 666 -26.80 4.43 20.31
C PRO A 666 -28.06 4.68 21.14
N ASP A 667 -28.58 3.63 21.78
CA ASP A 667 -29.70 3.77 22.71
C ASP A 667 -29.37 4.77 23.83
N GLY A 668 -30.33 5.62 24.23
CA GLY A 668 -30.04 6.82 25.02
C GLY A 668 -29.25 6.61 26.32
N GLU A 669 -29.58 5.58 27.10
CA GLU A 669 -28.89 5.26 28.36
C GLU A 669 -27.50 4.67 28.11
N LEU A 670 -27.37 3.74 27.15
CA LEU A 670 -26.10 3.16 26.72
C LEU A 670 -25.17 4.21 26.10
N GLY A 671 -25.70 5.12 25.30
CA GLY A 671 -24.94 6.20 24.67
C GLY A 671 -24.35 7.18 25.68
N GLU A 672 -25.06 7.46 26.78
CA GLU A 672 -24.56 8.28 27.88
C GLU A 672 -23.43 7.56 28.64
N GLU A 673 -23.59 6.29 28.97
CA GLU A 673 -22.56 5.46 29.62
C GLU A 673 -21.27 5.40 28.77
N LEU A 674 -21.41 5.10 27.47
CA LEU A 674 -20.30 5.04 26.53
C LEU A 674 -19.63 6.41 26.34
N SER A 675 -20.41 7.50 26.37
CA SER A 675 -19.85 8.86 26.32
C SER A 675 -19.01 9.18 27.54
N GLN A 676 -19.48 8.75 28.72
CA GLN A 676 -18.76 8.95 29.97
C GLN A 676 -17.48 8.14 30.02
N GLU A 677 -17.52 6.84 29.67
CA GLU A 677 -16.32 5.98 29.59
C GLU A 677 -15.30 6.57 28.59
N PHE A 678 -15.75 7.03 27.42
CA PHE A 678 -14.87 7.67 26.44
C PHE A 678 -14.23 8.95 26.99
N GLN A 679 -15.00 9.77 27.70
CA GLN A 679 -14.51 11.02 28.27
C GLN A 679 -13.53 10.79 29.41
N GLU A 680 -13.77 9.79 30.27
CA GLU A 680 -12.85 9.39 31.34
C GLU A 680 -11.51 8.93 30.77
N LYS A 681 -11.56 8.10 29.72
CA LYS A 681 -10.35 7.49 29.13
C LYS A 681 -9.53 8.43 28.26
N THR A 682 -10.18 9.36 27.56
CA THR A 682 -9.51 10.20 26.55
C THR A 682 -9.45 11.69 26.91
N GLY A 683 -10.32 12.15 27.82
CA GLY A 683 -10.53 13.58 28.08
C GLY A 683 -11.28 14.32 26.96
N PHE A 684 -11.79 13.59 25.94
CA PHE A 684 -12.57 14.13 24.83
C PHE A 684 -14.04 13.71 24.96
N ARG A 685 -14.96 14.55 24.47
CA ARG A 685 -16.37 14.19 24.35
C ARG A 685 -16.64 13.51 23.01
N ILE A 686 -17.37 12.41 23.01
CA ILE A 686 -17.84 11.74 21.79
C ILE A 686 -19.27 12.18 21.48
N THR A 687 -19.61 12.27 20.21
CA THR A 687 -20.97 12.51 19.73
C THR A 687 -21.22 11.66 18.51
N TRP A 688 -22.32 10.94 18.50
CA TRP A 688 -22.77 10.19 17.32
C TRP A 688 -23.76 11.03 16.53
N GLU A 689 -23.57 11.14 15.21
CA GLU A 689 -24.41 11.94 14.33
C GLU A 689 -24.92 11.12 13.15
N LEU A 690 -26.21 11.24 12.83
CA LEU A 690 -26.77 10.71 11.58
C LEU A 690 -26.31 11.57 10.39
N PRO A 691 -26.11 10.98 9.19
CA PRO A 691 -25.75 11.74 8.00
C PRO A 691 -26.80 12.81 7.67
N LYS A 692 -26.37 14.06 7.41
CA LYS A 692 -27.29 15.12 6.98
C LYS A 692 -27.92 14.75 5.63
N GLY A 693 -29.22 14.44 5.64
CA GLY A 693 -30.01 14.11 4.44
C GLY A 693 -30.90 12.86 4.54
N SER A 694 -31.01 12.24 5.71
CA SER A 694 -32.00 11.18 6.01
C SER A 694 -33.43 11.72 6.10
#